data_AF-A0AAW2D9E5-F1
#
_entry.id   AF-A0AAW2D9E5-F1
#
_cell.length_a   1.000
_cell.length_b   1.000
_cell.length_c   1.000
_cell.angle_alpha   90.00
_cell.angle_beta   90.00
_cell.angle_gamma   90.00
#
_symmetry.space_group_name_H-M   'P 1'
#
loop_
_entity.id
_entity.type
_entity.pdbx_description
1 polymer ?
#
loop_
_entity_poly.entity_id
_entity_poly.type
_entity_poly.pdbx_seq_one_letter_code
_entity_poly.pdbx_strand_id
1 'polypeptide(L)'
;MAGNTGSGVEWHVRPPNPKNPIVFFDITIGNIPAGRIKMELFADIAPKTAENFRQFCTGEYRKAGLPVGYKGCQFHRVIKDFMIQAGDFLKGDGSGCVSIYGHKFEDENFVAKHTGAGLLSMANSGPGTNGCQFFITCAKCDWLDNKHVVFGRVLGDGLLVVRKIENVAAGPNNRPKLACVIAECGEIARLTPSQLSEIEKSPAHLATYPESFGQLLTTYTPKFLGLQQNFGIWPAASYGEDVIVGVIDTGIWPESSSFNDKGFEVKGIRAQGFETSEEEEVEFLSARDFSGQGTHTASTAVGNHVPGVSYIGYARGTARGVAPHARLAVYKVAWLRGLATSSDILAGMEKAISDGVDIMSLSLGLKQTPNFEDLIAIASLSAIEKGIFVVCAAGNEYNFKTTKNEAPWITTVGAGTLDRNFLATMTSKWGNMNEAICKDSALDRKKVAGKVVICDSYRLNVSQQIMELERAGAYAAVFLTDKSSGPNKFSIPSLMLPTASGTLIKDYVTRVKNPRVKHMKFALTRLSLAQDISIQTKPMDPGLIYDMDLQDYIEFVCGLGYTMKQMSTLIRRTQWSCNNKSIRDLNYPSFMAVLTNKTRYPVTMNFRREVTNVGNDTAVYRAHLENIPRGMRISVKPRTLTFTRKYQNLSFVVGIELDGEFPFPMVKFGFLKWIDEDSHIVSSPIVVINF
;
A
#
# COMPACT_ATOMS: atom_id res chain seq x y z
N MET A 1 -45.08 8.29 31.37
CA MET A 1 -45.11 6.89 31.83
C MET A 1 -43.76 6.58 32.46
N ALA A 2 -43.77 6.14 33.71
CA ALA A 2 -42.56 5.85 34.48
C ALA A 2 -41.95 4.50 34.10
N GLY A 3 -40.61 4.39 34.22
CA GLY A 3 -39.90 3.12 34.37
C GLY A 3 -38.83 2.82 33.32
N ASN A 4 -37.59 3.26 33.56
CA ASN A 4 -36.47 2.31 33.53
C ASN A 4 -35.38 2.75 34.51
N THR A 5 -35.40 2.16 35.70
CA THR A 5 -34.39 2.29 36.75
C THR A 5 -33.21 1.37 36.45
N GLY A 6 -32.00 1.92 36.31
CA GLY A 6 -30.74 1.24 36.63
C GLY A 6 -30.11 0.36 35.55
N SER A 7 -29.65 0.95 34.44
CA SER A 7 -28.45 0.43 33.75
C SER A 7 -27.27 1.31 34.12
N GLY A 8 -26.33 0.77 34.92
CA GLY A 8 -25.09 1.46 35.24
C GLY A 8 -24.32 1.77 33.96
N VAL A 9 -23.76 2.97 33.84
CA VAL A 9 -22.94 3.34 32.67
C VAL A 9 -21.76 2.37 32.58
N GLU A 10 -21.64 1.65 31.48
CA GLU A 10 -20.47 0.83 31.19
C GLU A 10 -19.33 1.72 30.70
N TRP A 11 -18.51 2.19 31.64
CA TRP A 11 -17.44 3.15 31.41
C TRP A 11 -16.41 2.75 30.35
N HIS A 12 -16.17 1.45 30.18
CA HIS A 12 -15.26 0.94 29.15
C HIS A 12 -15.81 1.13 27.73
N VAL A 13 -17.13 1.19 27.54
CA VAL A 13 -17.82 1.38 26.25
C VAL A 13 -18.60 2.70 26.15
N ARG A 14 -18.41 3.65 27.08
CA ARG A 14 -19.02 4.99 27.05
C ARG A 14 -18.83 5.68 25.67
N PRO A 15 -19.77 6.46 25.14
CA PRO A 15 -19.51 7.26 23.94
C PRO A 15 -18.31 8.23 24.13
N PRO A 16 -17.37 8.36 23.17
CA PRO A 16 -16.23 9.27 23.30
C PRO A 16 -16.66 10.72 23.45
N ASN A 17 -16.01 11.48 24.33
CA ASN A 17 -16.25 12.91 24.45
C ASN A 17 -15.23 13.69 23.59
N PRO A 18 -15.66 14.50 22.60
CA PRO A 18 -14.74 15.23 21.73
C PRO A 18 -13.83 16.24 22.43
N LYS A 19 -14.18 16.66 23.66
CA LYS A 19 -13.38 17.60 24.46
C LYS A 19 -12.33 16.91 25.33
N ASN A 20 -12.38 15.59 25.45
CA ASN A 20 -11.44 14.84 26.25
C ASN A 20 -10.12 14.66 25.49
N PRO A 21 -8.96 14.86 26.14
CA PRO A 21 -7.68 14.67 25.49
C PRO A 21 -7.45 13.18 25.21
N ILE A 22 -6.80 12.91 24.08
CA ILE A 22 -6.40 11.55 23.68
C ILE A 22 -4.89 11.47 23.78
N VAL A 23 -4.37 10.51 24.54
CA VAL A 23 -2.93 10.27 24.67
C VAL A 23 -2.55 8.90 24.13
N PHE A 24 -1.27 8.67 23.91
CA PHE A 24 -0.78 7.38 23.43
C PHE A 24 0.49 6.90 24.14
N PHE A 25 0.68 5.59 24.15
CA PHE A 25 1.93 4.91 24.47
C PHE A 25 2.34 3.98 23.32
N ASP A 26 3.56 4.09 22.81
CA ASP A 26 4.18 3.05 22.00
C ASP A 26 4.93 2.10 22.91
N ILE A 27 4.59 0.82 22.84
CA ILE A 27 5.10 -0.20 23.75
C ILE A 27 6.14 -1.07 23.07
N THR A 28 7.23 -1.40 23.76
CA THR A 28 8.13 -2.50 23.44
C THR A 28 8.02 -3.61 24.48
N ILE A 29 8.16 -4.87 24.05
CA ILE A 29 8.32 -6.04 24.93
C ILE A 29 9.70 -6.62 24.65
N GLY A 30 10.61 -6.52 25.62
CA GLY A 30 12.04 -6.63 25.37
C GLY A 30 12.49 -5.53 24.40
N ASN A 31 13.06 -5.94 23.27
CA ASN A 31 13.51 -5.02 22.21
C ASN A 31 12.55 -5.00 20.99
N ILE A 32 11.38 -5.64 21.09
CA ILE A 32 10.43 -5.78 19.97
C ILE A 32 9.25 -4.81 20.16
N PRO A 33 8.92 -3.97 19.17
CA PRO A 33 7.72 -3.14 19.20
C PRO A 33 6.44 -3.99 19.32
N ALA A 34 5.65 -3.77 20.37
CA ALA A 34 4.42 -4.50 20.66
C ALA A 34 3.16 -3.82 20.09
N GLY A 35 3.21 -2.50 19.88
CA GLY A 35 2.15 -1.69 19.29
C GLY A 35 1.84 -0.43 20.11
N ARG A 36 0.81 0.34 19.68
CA ARG A 36 0.38 1.58 20.31
C ARG A 36 -0.88 1.40 21.16
N ILE A 37 -0.87 1.87 22.41
CA ILE A 37 -2.06 2.01 23.26
C ILE A 37 -2.56 3.46 23.11
N LYS A 38 -3.71 3.67 22.47
CA LYS A 38 -4.41 4.97 22.43
C LYS A 38 -5.39 5.05 23.59
N MET A 39 -5.47 6.19 24.27
CA MET A 39 -6.29 6.34 25.49
C MET A 39 -7.03 7.66 25.49
N GLU A 40 -8.32 7.64 25.78
CA GLU A 40 -9.11 8.82 26.11
C GLU A 40 -8.98 9.09 27.61
N LEU A 41 -8.62 10.32 28.00
CA LEU A 41 -8.62 10.73 29.40
C LEU A 41 -9.91 11.49 29.70
N PHE A 42 -10.61 11.10 30.75
CA PHE A 42 -11.91 11.65 31.14
C PHE A 42 -11.80 13.01 31.83
N ALA A 43 -11.23 14.01 31.13
CA ALA A 43 -11.05 15.36 31.63
C ALA A 43 -12.36 16.07 31.98
N ASP A 44 -13.48 15.61 31.41
CA ASP A 44 -14.82 16.08 31.72
C ASP A 44 -15.34 15.69 33.11
N ILE A 45 -14.82 14.61 33.71
CA ILE A 45 -15.18 14.18 35.07
C ILE A 45 -14.01 14.22 36.04
N ALA A 46 -12.78 13.96 35.60
CA ALA A 46 -11.57 13.94 36.43
C ALA A 46 -10.46 14.82 35.83
N PRO A 47 -10.69 16.15 35.68
CA PRO A 47 -9.76 17.06 35.01
C PRO A 47 -8.37 17.11 35.62
N LYS A 48 -8.23 17.12 36.96
CA LYS A 48 -6.90 17.18 37.61
C LYS A 48 -6.13 15.88 37.40
N THR A 49 -6.81 14.74 37.52
CA THR A 49 -6.21 13.42 37.33
C THR A 49 -5.79 13.22 35.88
N ALA A 50 -6.65 13.60 34.93
CA ALA A 50 -6.37 13.57 33.50
C ALA A 50 -5.19 14.48 33.13
N GLU A 51 -5.13 15.71 33.64
CA GLU A 51 -4.06 16.65 33.32
C GLU A 51 -2.70 16.21 33.88
N ASN A 52 -2.67 15.67 35.10
CA ASN A 52 -1.47 15.06 35.68
C ASN A 52 -0.94 13.93 34.79
N PHE A 53 -1.81 13.05 34.30
CA PHE A 53 -1.42 11.97 33.41
C PHE A 53 -0.96 12.50 32.04
N ARG A 54 -1.70 13.46 31.45
CA ARG A 54 -1.40 14.06 30.14
C ARG A 54 -0.01 14.69 30.11
N GLN A 55 0.35 15.50 31.11
CA GLN A 55 1.67 16.15 31.16
C GLN A 55 2.83 15.17 31.30
N PHE A 56 2.63 14.04 31.99
CA PHE A 56 3.63 12.97 32.02
C PHE A 56 3.70 12.19 30.69
N CYS A 57 2.64 12.17 29.88
CA CYS A 57 2.71 11.68 28.50
C CYS A 57 3.43 12.66 27.56
N THR A 58 3.16 13.96 27.66
CA THR A 58 3.70 14.97 26.73
C THR A 58 5.10 15.47 27.08
N GLY A 59 5.52 15.29 28.34
CA GLY A 59 6.79 15.82 28.84
C GLY A 59 6.76 17.32 29.12
N GLU A 60 5.56 17.92 29.21
CA GLU A 60 5.39 19.33 29.61
C GLU A 60 5.83 19.56 31.06
N TYR A 61 5.63 18.58 31.93
CA TYR A 61 6.14 18.64 33.29
C TYR A 61 7.66 18.49 33.30
N ARG A 62 8.34 19.48 33.89
CA ARG A 62 9.80 19.55 33.94
C ARG A 62 10.30 19.54 35.38
N LYS A 63 11.35 18.76 35.64
CA LYS A 63 12.09 18.78 36.90
C LYS A 63 13.55 19.13 36.62
N ALA A 64 14.05 20.18 37.27
CA ALA A 64 15.38 20.74 36.99
C ALA A 64 15.61 21.06 35.49
N GLY A 65 14.57 21.53 34.79
CA GLY A 65 14.62 21.90 33.37
C GLY A 65 14.46 20.75 32.38
N LEU A 66 14.57 19.49 32.81
CA LEU A 66 14.42 18.31 31.98
C LEU A 66 12.97 17.79 31.98
N PRO A 67 12.42 17.35 30.83
CA PRO A 67 11.12 16.72 30.78
C PRO A 67 11.14 15.40 31.57
N VAL A 68 10.16 15.20 32.44
CA VAL A 68 10.01 13.98 33.24
C VAL A 68 8.62 13.41 33.00
N GLY A 69 8.53 12.12 32.70
CA GLY A 69 7.26 11.50 32.32
C GLY A 69 7.37 10.01 32.05
N TYR A 70 6.41 9.47 31.30
CA TYR A 70 6.27 8.03 31.08
C TYR A 70 7.20 7.46 30.01
N LYS A 71 7.86 8.29 29.19
CA LYS A 71 8.85 7.81 28.21
C LYS A 71 10.00 7.08 28.91
N GLY A 72 10.24 5.84 28.52
CA GLY A 72 11.20 4.93 29.14
C GLY A 72 10.71 4.22 30.40
N CYS A 73 9.49 4.52 30.88
CA CYS A 73 8.92 3.87 32.07
C CYS A 73 8.53 2.42 31.75
N GLN A 74 8.77 1.51 32.71
CA GLN A 74 8.45 0.09 32.56
C GLN A 74 7.16 -0.26 33.28
N PHE A 75 6.45 -1.27 32.78
CA PHE A 75 5.40 -1.94 33.55
C PHE A 75 6.06 -2.83 34.61
N HIS A 76 5.98 -2.41 35.87
CA HIS A 76 6.61 -3.12 36.99
C HIS A 76 5.74 -4.23 37.58
N ARG A 77 4.44 -4.29 37.22
CA ARG A 77 3.53 -5.34 37.68
C ARG A 77 2.52 -5.73 36.59
N VAL A 78 2.43 -7.02 36.29
CA VAL A 78 1.51 -7.60 35.29
C VAL A 78 0.79 -8.80 35.92
N ILE A 79 -0.52 -8.68 36.11
CA ILE A 79 -1.36 -9.75 36.65
C ILE A 79 -2.42 -10.11 35.60
N LYS A 80 -2.29 -11.32 35.06
CA LYS A 80 -3.23 -11.85 34.07
C LYS A 80 -4.66 -11.87 34.61
N ASP A 81 -5.60 -11.50 33.75
CA ASP A 81 -7.03 -11.36 34.01
C ASP A 81 -7.38 -10.35 35.12
N PHE A 82 -6.45 -9.46 35.46
CA PHE A 82 -6.66 -8.41 36.45
C PHE A 82 -6.22 -7.03 35.94
N MET A 83 -4.91 -6.75 35.92
CA MET A 83 -4.39 -5.42 35.57
C MET A 83 -2.90 -5.41 35.25
N ILE A 84 -2.50 -4.39 34.48
CA ILE A 84 -1.10 -4.04 34.23
C ILE A 84 -0.81 -2.67 34.86
N GLN A 85 0.26 -2.56 35.65
CA GLN A 85 0.61 -1.35 36.40
C GLN A 85 1.94 -0.77 35.91
N ALA A 86 1.97 0.55 35.79
CA ALA A 86 3.14 1.33 35.38
C ALA A 86 3.13 2.71 36.06
N GLY A 87 4.00 3.60 35.59
CA GLY A 87 4.03 5.00 35.98
C GLY A 87 5.02 5.33 37.11
N ASP A 88 5.76 4.35 37.62
CA ASP A 88 6.92 4.61 38.47
C ASP A 88 8.17 4.84 37.61
N PHE A 89 8.30 6.04 37.05
CA PHE A 89 9.50 6.48 36.32
C PHE A 89 10.60 7.03 37.23
N LEU A 90 10.39 7.05 38.55
CA LEU A 90 11.40 7.54 39.51
C LEU A 90 12.34 6.43 39.96
N LYS A 91 11.79 5.26 40.28
CA LYS A 91 12.51 4.11 40.81
C LYS A 91 12.31 2.84 39.99
N GLY A 92 11.19 2.71 39.27
CA GLY A 92 10.89 1.53 38.45
C GLY A 92 10.66 0.25 39.24
N ASP A 93 10.36 0.37 40.54
CA ASP A 93 10.11 -0.75 41.46
C ASP A 93 8.68 -0.75 42.03
N GLY A 94 7.89 0.28 41.73
CA GLY A 94 6.53 0.49 42.20
C GLY A 94 6.42 1.29 43.49
N SER A 95 7.53 1.86 44.01
CA SER A 95 7.54 2.69 45.21
C SER A 95 7.67 4.20 44.94
N GLY A 96 7.91 4.60 43.68
CA GLY A 96 7.98 6.02 43.30
C GLY A 96 6.61 6.71 43.31
N CYS A 97 6.57 7.97 43.76
CA CYS A 97 5.36 8.77 43.79
C CYS A 97 5.71 10.24 43.57
N VAL A 98 5.13 10.87 42.56
CA VAL A 98 5.20 12.31 42.27
C VAL A 98 3.97 12.72 41.49
N SER A 99 3.56 13.98 41.59
CA SER A 99 2.52 14.56 40.73
C SER A 99 2.99 15.89 40.17
N ILE A 100 2.30 16.38 39.13
CA ILE A 100 2.55 17.73 38.62
C ILE A 100 2.20 18.83 39.65
N TYR A 101 1.46 18.46 40.70
CA TYR A 101 1.02 19.34 41.78
C TYR A 101 1.87 19.22 43.05
N GLY A 102 2.96 18.43 43.03
CA GLY A 102 3.84 18.22 44.17
C GLY A 102 4.16 16.74 44.40
N HIS A 103 3.98 16.26 45.63
CA HIS A 103 4.29 14.86 45.97
C HIS A 103 3.10 13.92 45.70
N LYS A 104 1.91 14.27 46.19
CA LYS A 104 0.66 13.51 46.06
C LYS A 104 -0.52 14.46 45.83
N PHE A 105 -1.65 13.94 45.35
CA PHE A 105 -2.91 14.69 45.23
C PHE A 105 -4.14 13.83 45.59
N GLU A 106 -5.22 14.52 45.98
CA GLU A 106 -6.47 13.91 46.47
C GLU A 106 -7.24 13.11 45.40
N ASP A 107 -8.12 12.21 45.83
CA ASP A 107 -9.05 11.52 44.94
C ASP A 107 -10.13 12.50 44.44
N GLU A 108 -10.23 12.64 43.12
CA GLU A 108 -11.07 13.69 42.53
C GLU A 108 -12.56 13.37 42.59
N ASN A 109 -12.96 12.17 42.13
CA ASN A 109 -14.29 11.60 42.32
C ASN A 109 -14.30 10.10 41.95
N PHE A 110 -15.39 9.42 42.30
CA PHE A 110 -15.60 7.99 42.01
C PHE A 110 -16.81 7.76 41.09
N VAL A 111 -17.11 8.71 40.19
CA VAL A 111 -18.24 8.60 39.26
C VAL A 111 -18.02 7.43 38.29
N ALA A 112 -16.79 7.30 37.77
CA ALA A 112 -16.40 6.20 36.91
C ALA A 112 -16.10 4.91 37.69
N LYS A 113 -16.58 3.78 37.16
CA LYS A 113 -16.50 2.44 37.76
C LYS A 113 -15.70 1.48 36.87
N HIS A 114 -15.05 0.49 37.47
CA HIS A 114 -14.19 -0.51 36.80
C HIS A 114 -15.00 -1.59 36.08
N THR A 115 -15.84 -1.16 35.14
CA THR A 115 -16.88 -1.97 34.48
C THR A 115 -16.35 -3.00 33.48
N GLY A 116 -15.09 -2.93 33.08
CA GLY A 116 -14.50 -3.84 32.09
C GLY A 116 -13.01 -3.62 31.88
N ALA A 117 -12.46 -4.32 30.89
CA ALA A 117 -11.06 -4.19 30.49
C ALA A 117 -10.79 -2.84 29.78
N GLY A 118 -9.56 -2.36 29.88
CA GLY A 118 -9.10 -1.15 29.21
C GLY A 118 -9.39 0.15 29.98
N LEU A 119 -9.78 0.11 31.25
CA LEU A 119 -9.97 1.32 32.06
C LEU A 119 -8.66 1.73 32.72
N LEU A 120 -8.34 3.04 32.67
CA LEU A 120 -7.21 3.64 33.35
C LEU A 120 -7.64 4.10 34.74
N SER A 121 -6.86 3.73 35.75
CA SER A 121 -7.15 4.06 37.14
C SER A 121 -5.88 4.31 37.95
N MET A 122 -5.96 5.18 38.96
CA MET A 122 -4.80 5.59 39.74
C MET A 122 -4.32 4.47 40.68
N ALA A 123 -3.03 4.15 40.62
CA ALA A 123 -2.39 3.29 41.60
C ALA A 123 -1.89 4.16 42.76
N ASN A 124 -2.56 4.06 43.91
CA ASN A 124 -2.27 4.86 45.10
C ASN A 124 -1.99 3.95 46.32
N SER A 125 -1.50 4.55 47.41
CA SER A 125 -1.19 3.84 48.67
C SER A 125 -2.30 3.99 49.72
N GLY A 126 -3.52 4.29 49.28
CA GLY A 126 -4.66 4.64 50.14
C GLY A 126 -5.36 5.92 49.66
N PRO A 127 -6.51 6.27 50.28
CA PRO A 127 -7.30 7.43 49.89
C PRO A 127 -6.48 8.72 49.84
N GLY A 128 -6.66 9.50 48.77
CA GLY A 128 -6.02 10.81 48.60
C GLY A 128 -4.52 10.79 48.31
N THR A 129 -3.96 9.64 47.90
CA THR A 129 -2.51 9.50 47.68
C THR A 129 -2.12 9.29 46.22
N ASN A 130 -2.86 9.89 45.28
CA ASN A 130 -2.59 9.78 43.86
C ASN A 130 -1.26 10.46 43.49
N GLY A 131 -0.58 9.94 42.47
CA GLY A 131 0.72 10.43 42.01
C GLY A 131 0.94 10.13 40.53
N CYS A 132 2.05 9.47 40.20
CA CYS A 132 2.44 9.14 38.83
C CYS A 132 2.08 7.71 38.44
N GLN A 133 1.77 6.84 39.41
CA GLN A 133 1.47 5.45 39.12
C GLN A 133 0.00 5.25 38.71
N PHE A 134 -0.20 4.34 37.77
CA PHE A 134 -1.52 3.98 37.25
C PHE A 134 -1.57 2.49 36.92
N PHE A 135 -2.78 1.98 36.75
CA PHE A 135 -3.00 0.66 36.18
C PHE A 135 -4.06 0.71 35.09
N ILE A 136 -3.95 -0.25 34.15
CA ILE A 136 -4.96 -0.52 33.12
C ILE A 136 -5.61 -1.85 33.45
N THR A 137 -6.94 -1.90 33.52
CA THR A 137 -7.67 -3.13 33.80
C THR A 137 -7.61 -4.10 32.63
N CYS A 138 -7.49 -5.40 32.92
CA CYS A 138 -7.57 -6.48 31.93
C CYS A 138 -8.91 -7.25 32.02
N ALA A 139 -9.68 -7.02 33.09
CA ALA A 139 -11.03 -7.55 33.28
C ALA A 139 -11.88 -6.55 34.07
N LYS A 140 -13.16 -6.87 34.29
CA LYS A 140 -14.02 -6.13 35.22
C LYS A 140 -13.45 -6.25 36.65
N CYS A 141 -13.30 -5.12 37.34
CA CYS A 141 -12.64 -5.03 38.66
C CYS A 141 -13.48 -4.23 39.66
N ASP A 142 -14.76 -4.57 39.84
CA ASP A 142 -15.72 -3.83 40.68
C ASP A 142 -15.31 -3.71 42.16
N TRP A 143 -14.50 -4.62 42.69
CA TRP A 143 -13.95 -4.52 44.06
C TRP A 143 -12.99 -3.33 44.28
N LEU A 144 -12.55 -2.67 43.21
CA LEU A 144 -11.74 -1.44 43.24
C LEU A 144 -12.58 -0.15 43.20
N ASP A 145 -13.88 -0.27 42.98
CA ASP A 145 -14.79 0.88 42.92
C ASP A 145 -14.81 1.63 44.26
N ASN A 146 -14.88 2.97 44.18
CA ASN A 146 -14.81 3.88 45.32
C ASN A 146 -13.49 3.86 46.11
N LYS A 147 -12.45 3.19 45.59
CA LYS A 147 -11.10 3.15 46.18
C LYS A 147 -10.04 3.76 45.26
N HIS A 148 -10.20 3.55 43.95
CA HIS A 148 -9.29 4.07 42.94
C HIS A 148 -10.05 4.92 41.92
N VAL A 149 -9.50 6.09 41.59
CA VAL A 149 -10.10 7.02 40.64
C VAL A 149 -9.88 6.50 39.22
N VAL A 150 -10.96 6.14 38.53
CA VAL A 150 -10.96 5.84 37.10
C VAL A 150 -10.96 7.16 36.33
N PHE A 151 -9.93 7.40 35.51
CA PHE A 151 -9.71 8.68 34.85
C PHE A 151 -9.56 8.58 33.33
N GLY A 152 -9.71 7.39 32.75
CA GLY A 152 -9.64 7.23 31.31
C GLY A 152 -9.93 5.81 30.84
N ARG A 153 -9.79 5.60 29.54
CA ARG A 153 -9.91 4.29 28.91
C ARG A 153 -9.02 4.14 27.69
N VAL A 154 -8.73 2.89 27.33
CA VAL A 154 -8.07 2.49 26.11
C VAL A 154 -9.06 2.49 24.96
N LEU A 155 -8.62 2.95 23.78
CA LEU A 155 -9.40 3.08 22.56
C LEU A 155 -8.96 2.04 21.52
N GLY A 156 -9.93 1.50 20.79
CA GLY A 156 -9.72 0.64 19.60
C GLY A 156 -8.68 -0.46 19.83
N ASP A 157 -7.75 -0.58 18.88
CA ASP A 157 -6.71 -1.63 18.86
C ASP A 157 -5.70 -1.53 20.00
N GLY A 158 -5.71 -0.44 20.79
CA GLY A 158 -4.84 -0.30 21.96
C GLY A 158 -5.05 -1.41 22.99
N LEU A 159 -6.25 -1.98 23.06
CA LEU A 159 -6.55 -3.08 23.97
C LEU A 159 -5.81 -4.37 23.59
N LEU A 160 -5.52 -4.59 22.30
CA LEU A 160 -4.70 -5.73 21.85
C LEU A 160 -3.28 -5.65 22.40
N VAL A 161 -2.72 -4.44 22.50
CA VAL A 161 -1.39 -4.22 23.07
C VAL A 161 -1.40 -4.46 24.57
N VAL A 162 -2.45 -4.03 25.28
CA VAL A 162 -2.68 -4.35 26.70
C VAL A 162 -2.71 -5.87 26.91
N ARG A 163 -3.43 -6.62 26.04
CA ARG A 163 -3.45 -8.09 26.08
C ARG A 163 -2.09 -8.73 25.79
N LYS A 164 -1.26 -8.14 24.92
CA LYS A 164 0.12 -8.62 24.69
C LYS A 164 0.97 -8.47 25.94
N ILE A 165 0.91 -7.32 26.62
CA ILE A 165 1.62 -7.08 27.89
C ILE A 165 1.14 -8.07 28.96
N GLU A 166 -0.17 -8.23 29.10
CA GLU A 166 -0.80 -9.15 30.05
C GLU A 166 -0.33 -10.61 29.91
N ASN A 167 -0.09 -11.06 28.68
CA ASN A 167 0.34 -12.43 28.40
C ASN A 167 1.87 -12.62 28.49
N VAL A 168 2.64 -11.59 28.85
CA VAL A 168 4.06 -11.75 29.17
C VAL A 168 4.20 -12.53 30.47
N ALA A 169 5.01 -13.60 30.45
CA ALA A 169 5.25 -14.40 31.64
C ALA A 169 5.78 -13.54 32.79
N ALA A 170 5.12 -13.59 33.94
CA ALA A 170 5.54 -12.86 35.14
C ALA A 170 6.48 -13.71 36.01
N GLY A 171 7.45 -13.06 36.63
CA GLY A 171 8.34 -13.60 37.66
C GLY A 171 7.88 -13.24 39.08
N PRO A 172 8.77 -13.30 40.07
CA PRO A 172 8.47 -12.90 41.45
C PRO A 172 7.86 -11.49 41.53
N ASN A 173 6.93 -11.29 42.46
CA ASN A 173 6.16 -10.05 42.64
C ASN A 173 5.31 -9.61 41.43
N ASN A 174 5.00 -10.54 40.50
CA ASN A 174 4.28 -10.28 39.26
C ASN A 174 5.02 -9.33 38.29
N ARG A 175 6.35 -9.23 38.40
CA ARG A 175 7.16 -8.42 37.47
C ARG A 175 7.33 -9.18 36.15
N PRO A 176 7.11 -8.56 34.98
CA PRO A 176 7.22 -9.27 33.70
C PRO A 176 8.68 -9.73 33.45
N LYS A 177 8.86 -10.97 32.95
CA LYS A 177 10.18 -11.56 32.65
C LYS A 177 10.86 -10.87 31.46
N LEU A 178 10.07 -10.42 30.49
CA LEU A 178 10.53 -9.52 29.43
C LEU A 178 10.10 -8.10 29.79
N ALA A 179 11.02 -7.14 29.70
CA ALA A 179 10.72 -5.76 30.04
C ALA A 179 9.66 -5.19 29.09
N CYS A 180 8.49 -4.82 29.62
CA CYS A 180 7.47 -4.09 28.89
C CYS A 180 7.69 -2.59 29.14
N VAL A 181 8.09 -1.84 28.12
CA VAL A 181 8.53 -0.44 28.26
C VAL A 181 7.66 0.47 27.40
N ILE A 182 7.31 1.65 27.95
CA ILE A 182 6.73 2.76 27.20
C ILE A 182 7.87 3.43 26.43
N ALA A 183 8.07 3.05 25.18
CA ALA A 183 9.17 3.55 24.34
C ALA A 183 8.96 5.00 23.93
N GLU A 184 7.73 5.35 23.52
CA GLU A 184 7.32 6.71 23.20
C GLU A 184 5.94 6.99 23.81
N CYS A 185 5.67 8.24 24.14
CA CYS A 185 4.37 8.68 24.64
C CYS A 185 4.08 10.13 24.24
N GLY A 186 2.80 10.49 24.17
CA GLY A 186 2.40 11.85 23.80
C GLY A 186 0.88 12.03 23.74
N GLU A 187 0.46 13.19 23.25
CA GLU A 187 -0.94 13.55 23.03
C GLU A 187 -1.28 13.54 21.53
N ILE A 188 -2.47 13.03 21.20
CA ILE A 188 -3.08 13.08 19.87
C ILE A 188 -4.09 14.24 19.87
N ALA A 189 -3.66 15.41 19.39
CA ALA A 189 -4.50 16.60 19.38
C ALA A 189 -5.43 16.65 18.16
N ARG A 190 -6.72 16.96 18.38
CA ARG A 190 -7.60 17.52 17.34
C ARG A 190 -7.46 19.04 17.37
N LEU A 191 -6.76 19.59 16.38
CA LEU A 191 -6.51 21.01 16.29
C LEU A 191 -7.67 21.74 15.62
N THR A 192 -8.11 22.86 16.19
CA THR A 192 -8.94 23.81 15.45
C THR A 192 -8.10 24.50 14.37
N PRO A 193 -8.71 25.09 13.32
CA PRO A 193 -7.96 25.85 12.31
C PRO A 193 -7.08 26.97 12.90
N SER A 194 -7.51 27.60 14.01
CA SER A 194 -6.72 28.62 14.70
C SER A 194 -5.51 28.04 15.42
N GLN A 195 -5.66 26.89 16.10
CA GLN A 195 -4.55 26.19 16.77
C GLN A 195 -3.56 25.62 15.76
N LEU A 196 -4.04 25.09 14.63
CA LEU A 196 -3.19 24.67 13.52
C LEU A 196 -2.36 25.84 13.00
N SER A 197 -2.98 27.01 12.81
CA SER A 197 -2.27 28.22 12.37
C SER A 197 -1.21 28.69 13.38
N GLU A 198 -1.41 28.47 14.68
CA GLU A 198 -0.39 28.76 15.70
C GLU A 198 0.77 27.76 15.65
N ILE A 199 0.49 26.47 15.45
CA ILE A 199 1.53 25.44 15.28
C ILE A 199 2.32 25.67 14.00
N GLU A 200 1.67 26.07 12.90
CA GLU A 200 2.33 26.37 11.63
C GLU A 200 3.30 27.55 11.72
N LYS A 201 3.11 28.45 12.69
CA LYS A 201 4.03 29.57 13.00
C LYS A 201 5.25 29.11 13.81
N SER A 202 5.23 27.91 14.38
CA SER A 202 6.36 27.39 15.15
C SER A 202 7.57 27.11 14.24
N PRO A 203 8.78 27.54 14.61
CA PRO A 203 10.00 27.19 13.86
C PRO A 203 10.29 25.68 13.86
N ALA A 204 9.68 24.89 14.76
CA ALA A 204 9.79 23.44 14.78
C ALA A 204 8.80 22.73 13.84
N HIS A 205 7.85 23.46 13.25
CA HIS A 205 6.84 22.90 12.36
C HIS A 205 7.38 22.77 10.93
N LEU A 206 7.43 21.53 10.43
CA LEU A 206 7.97 21.21 9.09
C LEU A 206 6.91 21.31 7.98
N ALA A 207 5.75 20.69 8.15
CA ALA A 207 4.67 20.72 7.16
C ALA A 207 3.32 20.29 7.76
N THR A 208 2.23 20.75 7.12
CA THR A 208 0.86 20.28 7.34
C THR A 208 0.34 19.68 6.04
N TYR A 209 -0.34 18.54 6.10
CA TYR A 209 -1.01 17.94 4.95
C TYR A 209 -2.50 17.81 5.20
N PRO A 210 -3.36 18.25 4.27
CA PRO A 210 -4.78 17.93 4.34
C PRO A 210 -4.96 16.42 4.12
N GLU A 211 -5.76 15.79 4.99
CA GLU A 211 -6.10 14.37 4.87
C GLU A 211 -6.71 14.09 3.48
N SER A 212 -6.17 13.11 2.78
CA SER A 212 -6.64 12.70 1.46
C SER A 212 -6.91 11.20 1.41
N PHE A 213 -7.78 10.78 0.49
CA PHE A 213 -8.26 9.40 0.39
C PHE A 213 -7.65 8.71 -0.83
N GLY A 214 -7.01 7.57 -0.59
CA GLY A 214 -6.40 6.71 -1.59
C GLY A 214 -7.41 5.84 -2.32
N GLN A 215 -7.15 5.60 -3.60
CA GLN A 215 -7.94 4.70 -4.43
C GLN A 215 -7.22 3.36 -4.60
N LEU A 216 -7.98 2.28 -4.54
CA LEU A 216 -7.53 0.92 -4.74
C LEU A 216 -7.29 0.58 -6.24
N LEU A 217 -6.17 -0.09 -6.53
CA LEU A 217 -5.68 -0.44 -7.88
C LEU A 217 -5.42 -1.96 -7.99
N THR A 218 -5.46 -2.58 -9.18
CA THR A 218 -5.24 -4.05 -9.31
C THR A 218 -4.43 -4.42 -10.55
N THR A 219 -3.54 -5.42 -10.45
CA THR A 219 -2.81 -6.03 -11.58
C THR A 219 -2.72 -7.56 -11.43
N TYR A 220 -2.49 -8.30 -12.54
CA TYR A 220 -2.80 -9.74 -12.64
C TYR A 220 -1.72 -10.64 -13.31
N THR A 221 -1.42 -11.74 -12.60
CA THR A 221 -0.77 -13.08 -12.85
C THR A 221 0.59 -13.33 -13.55
N PRO A 222 1.29 -14.45 -13.14
CA PRO A 222 2.70 -14.72 -13.45
C PRO A 222 3.00 -15.76 -14.57
N LYS A 223 2.03 -16.54 -15.09
CA LYS A 223 2.34 -17.57 -16.12
C LYS A 223 2.83 -16.97 -17.45
N PHE A 224 2.45 -15.74 -17.71
CA PHE A 224 2.89 -14.96 -18.87
C PHE A 224 4.38 -14.57 -18.81
N LEU A 225 4.97 -14.49 -17.61
CA LEU A 225 6.35 -14.03 -17.40
C LEU A 225 7.42 -15.10 -17.66
N GLY A 226 7.03 -16.29 -18.18
CA GLY A 226 7.98 -17.35 -18.52
C GLY A 226 8.67 -18.03 -17.32
N LEU A 227 8.15 -17.87 -16.09
CA LEU A 227 8.71 -18.48 -14.88
C LEU A 227 8.55 -20.01 -14.91
N GLN A 228 9.67 -20.73 -14.75
CA GLN A 228 9.73 -22.19 -14.80
C GLN A 228 10.29 -22.77 -13.50
N GLN A 229 9.83 -23.97 -13.14
CA GLN A 229 10.17 -24.61 -11.86
C GLN A 229 11.63 -25.03 -11.75
N ASN A 230 12.28 -25.39 -12.88
CA ASN A 230 13.61 -26.01 -12.88
C ASN A 230 14.70 -25.11 -13.50
N PHE A 231 14.36 -23.90 -13.96
CA PHE A 231 15.29 -22.99 -14.63
C PHE A 231 14.82 -21.53 -14.50
N GLY A 232 15.75 -20.57 -14.56
CA GLY A 232 15.46 -19.14 -14.44
C GLY A 232 15.48 -18.63 -12.99
N ILE A 233 14.75 -17.54 -12.73
CA ILE A 233 14.84 -16.80 -11.45
C ILE A 233 14.41 -17.59 -10.22
N TRP A 234 13.48 -18.55 -10.34
CA TRP A 234 12.98 -19.30 -9.20
C TRP A 234 14.03 -20.15 -8.50
N PRO A 235 14.73 -21.09 -9.16
CA PRO A 235 15.80 -21.85 -8.51
C PRO A 235 16.97 -20.95 -8.09
N ALA A 236 17.27 -19.89 -8.84
CA ALA A 236 18.41 -19.02 -8.55
C ALA A 236 18.18 -18.06 -7.37
N ALA A 237 16.93 -17.63 -7.14
CA ALA A 237 16.54 -16.78 -6.02
C ALA A 237 15.91 -17.59 -4.87
N SER A 238 16.05 -18.92 -4.87
CA SER A 238 15.40 -19.82 -3.89
C SER A 238 13.91 -19.53 -3.70
N TYR A 239 13.22 -19.18 -4.79
CA TYR A 239 11.80 -18.78 -4.80
C TYR A 239 11.45 -17.60 -3.86
N GLY A 240 12.45 -16.86 -3.38
CA GLY A 240 12.33 -15.71 -2.48
C GLY A 240 12.43 -16.02 -0.98
N GLU A 241 12.92 -17.19 -0.56
CA GLU A 241 12.87 -17.68 0.85
C GLU A 241 13.35 -16.70 1.94
N ASP A 242 14.34 -15.85 1.62
CA ASP A 242 14.91 -14.85 2.54
C ASP A 242 14.41 -13.42 2.30
N VAL A 243 13.39 -13.25 1.46
CA VAL A 243 12.80 -11.95 1.11
C VAL A 243 11.47 -11.75 1.85
N ILE A 244 11.28 -10.57 2.44
CA ILE A 244 10.04 -10.13 3.07
C ILE A 244 9.36 -9.09 2.16
N VAL A 245 8.17 -9.44 1.66
CA VAL A 245 7.31 -8.52 0.91
C VAL A 245 6.27 -7.91 1.84
N GLY A 246 6.35 -6.60 2.05
CA GLY A 246 5.36 -5.80 2.74
C GLY A 246 4.22 -5.38 1.83
N VAL A 247 3.00 -5.86 2.08
CA VAL A 247 1.80 -5.50 1.32
C VAL A 247 0.98 -4.49 2.12
N ILE A 248 0.83 -3.28 1.57
CA ILE A 248 0.07 -2.19 2.18
C ILE A 248 -1.25 -2.04 1.42
N ASP A 249 -2.35 -2.54 2.02
CA ASP A 249 -3.62 -2.72 1.31
C ASP A 249 -4.82 -2.77 2.31
N THR A 250 -5.89 -3.46 1.93
CA THR A 250 -7.16 -3.67 2.66
C THR A 250 -7.10 -4.77 3.73
N GLY A 251 -5.93 -5.40 3.90
CA GLY A 251 -5.68 -6.49 4.84
C GLY A 251 -5.43 -7.82 4.13
N ILE A 252 -5.61 -8.93 4.85
CA ILE A 252 -5.46 -10.28 4.32
C ILE A 252 -6.52 -11.24 4.85
N TRP A 253 -6.89 -12.24 4.06
CA TRP A 253 -7.64 -13.40 4.52
C TRP A 253 -6.67 -14.55 4.83
N PRO A 254 -6.19 -14.69 6.09
CA PRO A 254 -5.09 -15.58 6.42
C PRO A 254 -5.43 -17.07 6.25
N GLU A 255 -6.71 -17.44 6.30
CA GLU A 255 -7.17 -18.82 6.11
C GLU A 255 -7.12 -19.28 4.64
N SER A 256 -6.81 -18.39 3.70
CA SER A 256 -6.67 -18.75 2.30
C SER A 256 -5.54 -19.78 2.12
N SER A 257 -5.78 -20.81 1.31
CA SER A 257 -4.77 -21.84 1.02
C SER A 257 -3.49 -21.28 0.39
N SER A 258 -3.55 -20.09 -0.21
CA SER A 258 -2.39 -19.37 -0.73
C SER A 258 -1.41 -18.92 0.35
N PHE A 259 -1.81 -18.91 1.63
CA PHE A 259 -0.97 -18.49 2.76
C PHE A 259 -0.76 -19.61 3.78
N ASN A 260 -0.99 -20.86 3.37
CA ASN A 260 -0.71 -22.03 4.19
C ASN A 260 0.80 -22.17 4.41
N ASP A 261 1.19 -22.37 5.66
CA ASP A 261 2.57 -22.36 6.18
C ASP A 261 3.19 -23.76 6.33
N LYS A 262 2.52 -24.83 5.87
CA LYS A 262 3.09 -26.19 5.87
C LYS A 262 4.45 -26.23 5.14
N GLY A 263 5.54 -26.29 5.91
CA GLY A 263 6.92 -26.34 5.44
C GLY A 263 7.79 -25.12 5.77
N PHE A 264 7.26 -24.08 6.43
CA PHE A 264 7.98 -22.84 6.75
C PHE A 264 7.94 -22.51 8.26
N GLU A 265 8.97 -21.82 8.75
CA GLU A 265 9.05 -21.33 10.14
C GLU A 265 8.38 -19.95 10.25
N VAL A 266 7.27 -19.85 10.99
CA VAL A 266 6.48 -18.62 11.11
C VAL A 266 6.97 -17.75 12.27
N LYS A 267 7.45 -16.53 11.98
CA LYS A 267 7.49 -15.39 12.92
C LYS A 267 6.42 -14.38 12.53
N GLY A 268 5.16 -14.72 12.77
CA GLY A 268 4.00 -13.87 12.49
C GLY A 268 3.02 -13.91 13.66
N ILE A 269 2.61 -12.74 14.14
CA ILE A 269 1.62 -12.60 15.22
C ILE A 269 0.25 -12.98 14.66
N ARG A 270 -0.27 -14.12 15.10
CA ARG A 270 -1.64 -14.55 14.84
C ARG A 270 -2.61 -13.50 15.42
N ALA A 271 -3.32 -12.76 14.58
CA ALA A 271 -4.45 -11.95 15.02
C ALA A 271 -5.59 -12.91 15.40
N GLN A 272 -5.86 -13.08 16.69
CA GLN A 272 -7.08 -13.75 17.17
C GLN A 272 -8.27 -12.85 16.83
N GLY A 273 -9.08 -13.26 15.84
CA GLY A 273 -10.39 -12.68 15.63
C GLY A 273 -11.36 -13.18 16.70
N PHE A 274 -12.11 -12.27 17.32
CA PHE A 274 -13.30 -12.59 18.10
C PHE A 274 -14.48 -12.78 17.15
N GLU A 275 -15.30 -13.80 17.39
CA GLU A 275 -16.65 -13.90 16.82
C GLU A 275 -17.55 -12.91 17.54
N THR A 276 -18.21 -12.02 16.79
CA THR A 276 -19.35 -11.24 17.28
C THR A 276 -20.56 -11.58 16.42
N SER A 277 -21.63 -11.96 17.10
CA SER A 277 -22.91 -12.34 16.54
C SER A 277 -23.64 -11.16 15.90
N GLU A 278 -24.26 -11.45 14.75
CA GLU A 278 -25.41 -10.82 14.11
C GLU A 278 -25.24 -9.45 13.39
N GLU A 279 -25.28 -9.55 12.06
CA GLU A 279 -25.99 -8.71 11.07
C GLU A 279 -25.95 -7.18 11.22
N GLU A 280 -24.80 -6.59 10.89
CA GLU A 280 -24.67 -5.26 10.27
C GLU A 280 -23.29 -5.21 9.57
N GLU A 281 -23.14 -4.60 8.38
CA GLU A 281 -21.91 -4.64 7.55
C GLU A 281 -20.61 -4.43 8.37
N VAL A 282 -19.92 -5.55 8.67
CA VAL A 282 -18.87 -5.62 9.70
C VAL A 282 -17.53 -5.13 9.15
N GLU A 283 -17.04 -4.03 9.68
CA GLU A 283 -15.66 -3.61 9.53
C GLU A 283 -14.75 -4.41 10.48
N PHE A 284 -13.79 -5.16 9.94
CA PHE A 284 -12.85 -5.90 10.77
C PHE A 284 -11.79 -4.96 11.38
N LEU A 285 -11.87 -4.71 12.69
CA LEU A 285 -10.82 -4.06 13.50
C LEU A 285 -9.64 -5.01 13.74
N SER A 286 -9.06 -5.48 12.64
CA SER A 286 -7.90 -6.37 12.58
C SER A 286 -7.29 -6.29 11.19
N ALA A 287 -6.16 -6.96 10.99
CA ALA A 287 -5.56 -7.13 9.66
C ALA A 287 -6.43 -7.97 8.69
N ARG A 288 -7.59 -8.48 9.11
CA ARG A 288 -8.49 -9.22 8.23
C ARG A 288 -9.00 -8.35 7.10
N ASP A 289 -8.89 -8.89 5.89
CA ASP A 289 -9.36 -8.26 4.67
C ASP A 289 -10.89 -8.19 4.66
N PHE A 290 -11.42 -6.98 4.46
CA PHE A 290 -12.86 -6.75 4.31
C PHE A 290 -13.31 -6.72 2.83
N SER A 291 -12.38 -6.48 1.91
CA SER A 291 -12.66 -6.21 0.50
C SER A 291 -12.33 -7.40 -0.40
N GLY A 292 -11.25 -8.12 -0.08
CA GLY A 292 -10.65 -9.18 -0.88
C GLY A 292 -9.47 -8.71 -1.73
N GLN A 293 -9.25 -7.40 -1.85
CA GLN A 293 -8.18 -6.86 -2.67
C GLN A 293 -6.80 -7.20 -2.11
N GLY A 294 -6.56 -6.97 -0.83
CA GLY A 294 -5.27 -7.21 -0.20
C GLY A 294 -4.91 -8.70 -0.22
N THR A 295 -5.90 -9.56 -0.05
CA THR A 295 -5.77 -11.02 -0.25
C THR A 295 -5.36 -11.35 -1.70
N HIS A 296 -5.97 -10.71 -2.69
CA HIS A 296 -5.66 -10.92 -4.11
C HIS A 296 -4.27 -10.41 -4.48
N THR A 297 -3.88 -9.21 -4.05
CA THR A 297 -2.57 -8.61 -4.34
C THR A 297 -1.46 -9.39 -3.64
N ALA A 298 -1.64 -9.74 -2.36
CA ALA A 298 -0.68 -10.56 -1.61
C ALA A 298 -0.49 -11.95 -2.21
N SER A 299 -1.58 -12.65 -2.57
CA SER A 299 -1.46 -13.97 -3.20
C SER A 299 -0.85 -13.91 -4.61
N THR A 300 -1.00 -12.79 -5.32
CA THR A 300 -0.33 -12.56 -6.62
C THR A 300 1.18 -12.34 -6.45
N ALA A 301 1.60 -11.65 -5.39
CA ALA A 301 3.01 -11.42 -5.11
C ALA A 301 3.71 -12.67 -4.58
N VAL A 302 3.17 -13.28 -3.51
CA VAL A 302 3.87 -14.30 -2.71
C VAL A 302 3.02 -15.52 -2.35
N GLY A 303 1.88 -15.73 -3.01
CA GLY A 303 1.01 -16.87 -2.72
C GLY A 303 1.72 -18.22 -2.94
N ASN A 304 1.54 -19.14 -2.00
CA ASN A 304 2.04 -20.50 -2.09
C ASN A 304 1.31 -21.28 -3.23
N HIS A 305 1.84 -22.46 -3.56
CA HIS A 305 1.26 -23.34 -4.57
C HIS A 305 -0.07 -23.95 -4.10
N VAL A 306 -1.17 -23.57 -4.77
CA VAL A 306 -2.51 -24.10 -4.49
C VAL A 306 -3.03 -24.86 -5.71
N PRO A 307 -2.94 -26.20 -5.74
CA PRO A 307 -3.39 -26.99 -6.88
C PRO A 307 -4.91 -27.07 -6.98
N GLY A 308 -5.41 -27.23 -8.21
CA GLY A 308 -6.83 -27.53 -8.46
C GLY A 308 -7.79 -26.36 -8.27
N VAL A 309 -7.29 -25.14 -8.09
CA VAL A 309 -8.13 -23.95 -7.96
C VAL A 309 -8.70 -23.50 -9.31
N SER A 310 -9.85 -22.86 -9.25
CA SER A 310 -10.50 -22.24 -10.40
C SER A 310 -11.41 -21.12 -9.91
N TYR A 311 -11.71 -20.17 -10.79
CA TYR A 311 -12.80 -19.21 -10.56
C TYR A 311 -14.06 -19.79 -11.21
N ILE A 312 -14.93 -20.45 -10.45
CA ILE A 312 -16.19 -21.06 -10.97
C ILE A 312 -15.91 -21.96 -12.21
N GLY A 313 -14.84 -22.76 -12.16
CA GLY A 313 -14.40 -23.62 -13.27
C GLY A 313 -13.47 -22.95 -14.30
N TYR A 314 -13.34 -21.62 -14.29
CA TYR A 314 -12.41 -20.87 -15.15
C TYR A 314 -10.99 -20.87 -14.60
N ALA A 315 -10.01 -20.77 -15.52
CA ALA A 315 -8.59 -20.70 -15.21
C ALA A 315 -8.10 -21.84 -14.30
N ARG A 316 -8.69 -23.04 -14.45
CA ARG A 316 -8.34 -24.20 -13.65
C ARG A 316 -6.85 -24.50 -13.74
N GLY A 317 -6.19 -24.62 -12.60
CA GLY A 317 -4.77 -24.89 -12.54
C GLY A 317 -4.24 -24.82 -11.12
N THR A 318 -2.94 -24.56 -11.01
CA THR A 318 -2.29 -24.28 -9.74
C THR A 318 -2.09 -22.78 -9.64
N ALA A 319 -2.72 -22.13 -8.65
CA ALA A 319 -2.41 -20.73 -8.34
C ALA A 319 -1.12 -20.67 -7.52
N ARG A 320 -0.37 -19.59 -7.73
CA ARG A 320 0.87 -19.25 -7.02
C ARG A 320 1.25 -17.80 -7.31
N GLY A 321 1.96 -17.19 -6.39
CA GLY A 321 2.55 -15.88 -6.54
C GLY A 321 3.80 -15.87 -7.43
N VAL A 322 4.34 -14.69 -7.65
CA VAL A 322 5.61 -14.48 -8.35
C VAL A 322 6.78 -15.03 -7.54
N ALA A 323 6.78 -14.86 -6.21
CA ALA A 323 7.80 -15.35 -5.28
C ALA A 323 7.15 -16.23 -4.18
N PRO A 324 6.81 -17.49 -4.47
CA PRO A 324 5.96 -18.30 -3.61
C PRO A 324 6.60 -18.72 -2.27
N HIS A 325 7.91 -18.55 -2.08
CA HIS A 325 8.59 -18.81 -0.80
C HIS A 325 8.96 -17.52 -0.06
N ALA A 326 8.68 -16.34 -0.63
CA ALA A 326 8.89 -15.08 0.08
C ALA A 326 7.94 -14.95 1.27
N ARG A 327 8.44 -14.33 2.33
CA ARG A 327 7.67 -14.04 3.53
C ARG A 327 6.76 -12.84 3.26
N LEU A 328 5.59 -12.86 3.88
CA LEU A 328 4.57 -11.85 3.72
C LEU A 328 4.38 -11.06 5.00
N ALA A 329 4.49 -9.73 4.93
CA ALA A 329 4.07 -8.82 5.99
C ALA A 329 2.90 -7.98 5.49
N VAL A 330 1.80 -7.91 6.24
CA VAL A 330 0.57 -7.22 5.81
C VAL A 330 0.30 -6.02 6.68
N TYR A 331 0.08 -4.87 6.05
CA TYR A 331 -0.25 -3.61 6.70
C TYR A 331 -1.59 -3.12 6.14
N LYS A 332 -2.64 -3.26 6.94
CA LYS A 332 -3.97 -2.80 6.57
C LYS A 332 -4.06 -1.29 6.78
N VAL A 333 -4.29 -0.55 5.70
CA VAL A 333 -4.42 0.91 5.71
C VAL A 333 -5.71 1.39 5.06
N ALA A 334 -6.44 0.47 4.40
CA ALA A 334 -7.74 0.73 3.80
C ALA A 334 -8.84 0.05 4.60
N TRP A 335 -9.96 0.75 4.77
CA TRP A 335 -11.06 0.38 5.66
C TRP A 335 -12.41 0.48 4.94
N LEU A 336 -13.46 -0.13 5.50
CA LEU A 336 -14.79 -0.19 4.86
C LEU A 336 -15.46 1.20 4.85
N ARG A 337 -15.35 1.92 5.97
CA ARG A 337 -15.95 3.25 6.14
C ARG A 337 -15.01 4.40 5.83
N GLY A 338 -13.73 4.11 5.64
CA GLY A 338 -12.69 5.04 5.22
C GLY A 338 -11.87 4.44 4.08
N LEU A 339 -11.98 5.01 2.88
CA LEU A 339 -10.96 4.86 1.85
C LEU A 339 -9.57 5.03 2.49
N ALA A 340 -8.54 4.37 1.95
CA ALA A 340 -7.19 4.39 2.52
C ALA A 340 -6.74 5.83 2.84
N THR A 341 -6.72 6.23 4.09
CA THR A 341 -6.42 7.62 4.45
C THR A 341 -4.92 7.85 4.28
N SER A 342 -4.55 9.06 3.89
CA SER A 342 -3.15 9.44 3.69
C SER A 342 -2.31 9.25 4.97
N SER A 343 -2.92 9.49 6.15
CA SER A 343 -2.28 9.22 7.45
C SER A 343 -2.10 7.73 7.75
N ASP A 344 -3.10 6.89 7.48
CA ASP A 344 -2.98 5.43 7.64
C ASP A 344 -1.96 4.83 6.66
N ILE A 345 -1.93 5.32 5.41
CA ILE A 345 -0.93 4.90 4.40
C ILE A 345 0.47 5.23 4.89
N LEU A 346 0.71 6.48 5.33
CA LEU A 346 2.00 6.89 5.87
C LEU A 346 2.43 6.04 7.06
N ALA A 347 1.52 5.81 8.02
CA ALA A 347 1.79 4.96 9.19
C ALA A 347 2.10 3.51 8.80
N GLY A 348 1.37 2.94 7.83
CA GLY A 348 1.63 1.61 7.31
C GLY A 348 2.99 1.50 6.62
N MET A 349 3.38 2.50 5.82
CA MET A 349 4.68 2.55 5.17
C MET A 349 5.82 2.70 6.19
N GLU A 350 5.70 3.63 7.16
CA GLU A 350 6.71 3.81 8.21
C GLU A 350 6.87 2.55 9.06
N LYS A 351 5.77 1.86 9.36
CA LYS A 351 5.81 0.59 10.09
C LYS A 351 6.50 -0.49 9.28
N ALA A 352 6.22 -0.61 7.98
CA ALA A 352 6.91 -1.54 7.09
C ALA A 352 8.42 -1.27 6.99
N ILE A 353 8.83 0.01 6.92
CA ILE A 353 10.24 0.40 6.96
C ILE A 353 10.88 -0.03 8.29
N SER A 354 10.21 0.24 9.42
CA SER A 354 10.71 -0.13 10.74
C SER A 354 10.79 -1.64 10.94
N ASP A 355 9.91 -2.41 10.32
CA ASP A 355 9.89 -3.88 10.41
C ASP A 355 10.93 -4.53 9.47
N GLY A 356 11.59 -3.74 8.61
CA GLY A 356 12.67 -4.20 7.76
C GLY A 356 12.21 -5.07 6.59
N VAL A 357 11.10 -4.70 5.93
CA VAL A 357 10.68 -5.36 4.68
C VAL A 357 11.70 -5.08 3.57
N ASP A 358 11.93 -6.03 2.67
CA ASP A 358 12.84 -5.85 1.52
C ASP A 358 12.14 -5.16 0.34
N ILE A 359 10.86 -5.48 0.15
CA ILE A 359 10.02 -4.95 -0.93
C ILE A 359 8.71 -4.44 -0.33
N MET A 360 8.29 -3.25 -0.74
CA MET A 360 7.01 -2.66 -0.37
C MET A 360 6.09 -2.61 -1.60
N SER A 361 4.93 -3.26 -1.52
CA SER A 361 3.93 -3.33 -2.58
C SER A 361 2.67 -2.56 -2.21
N LEU A 362 2.37 -1.52 -2.98
CA LEU A 362 1.20 -0.65 -2.79
C LEU A 362 0.31 -0.71 -4.02
N SER A 363 -0.85 -1.37 -3.86
CA SER A 363 -1.90 -1.37 -4.88
C SER A 363 -2.92 -0.26 -4.61
N LEU A 364 -2.41 0.93 -4.30
CA LEU A 364 -3.17 2.13 -4.00
C LEU A 364 -2.44 3.38 -4.49
N GLY A 365 -3.16 4.51 -4.56
CA GLY A 365 -2.56 5.80 -4.89
C GLY A 365 -3.40 6.96 -4.37
N LEU A 366 -2.73 8.00 -3.91
CA LEU A 366 -3.33 9.28 -3.53
C LEU A 366 -3.59 10.15 -4.77
N LYS A 367 -4.24 11.30 -4.57
CA LYS A 367 -4.34 12.31 -5.62
C LYS A 367 -2.93 12.82 -5.94
N GLN A 368 -2.57 12.89 -7.22
CA GLN A 368 -1.25 13.35 -7.63
C GLN A 368 -1.04 14.82 -7.22
N THR A 369 -0.01 15.05 -6.41
CA THR A 369 0.46 16.36 -5.94
C THR A 369 1.98 16.46 -6.19
N PRO A 370 2.61 17.64 -5.99
CA PRO A 370 4.07 17.73 -5.98
C PRO A 370 4.68 16.76 -4.95
N ASN A 371 5.90 16.27 -5.21
CA ASN A 371 6.52 15.22 -4.39
C ASN A 371 6.61 15.56 -2.90
N PHE A 372 6.79 16.83 -2.53
CA PHE A 372 6.84 17.28 -1.14
C PHE A 372 5.47 17.36 -0.44
N GLU A 373 4.37 17.17 -1.19
CA GLU A 373 2.99 17.07 -0.71
C GLU A 373 2.42 15.65 -0.79
N ASP A 374 3.03 14.79 -1.60
CA ASP A 374 2.61 13.41 -1.78
C ASP A 374 3.23 12.52 -0.69
N LEU A 375 2.40 12.06 0.26
CA LEU A 375 2.85 11.23 1.38
C LEU A 375 3.42 9.87 0.92
N ILE A 376 2.93 9.30 -0.19
CA ILE A 376 3.50 8.07 -0.74
C ILE A 376 4.89 8.38 -1.28
N ALA A 377 5.08 9.51 -1.97
CA ALA A 377 6.40 9.92 -2.44
C ALA A 377 7.40 10.13 -1.29
N ILE A 378 7.00 10.84 -0.23
CA ILE A 378 7.85 11.11 0.95
C ILE A 378 8.24 9.81 1.67
N ALA A 379 7.26 8.96 1.95
CA ALA A 379 7.51 7.69 2.62
C ALA A 379 8.34 6.74 1.75
N SER A 380 8.12 6.74 0.43
CA SER A 380 8.91 5.92 -0.50
C SER A 380 10.38 6.34 -0.55
N LEU A 381 10.68 7.64 -0.49
CA LEU A 381 12.07 8.12 -0.45
C LEU A 381 12.77 7.66 0.84
N SER A 382 12.03 7.67 1.96
CA SER A 382 12.51 7.13 3.25
C SER A 382 12.74 5.61 3.19
N ALA A 383 11.93 4.88 2.42
CA ALA A 383 12.11 3.45 2.19
C ALA A 383 13.37 3.16 1.34
N ILE A 384 13.59 3.92 0.26
CA ILE A 384 14.81 3.83 -0.57
C ILE A 384 16.07 4.11 0.25
N GLU A 385 16.04 5.09 1.16
CA GLU A 385 17.15 5.36 2.07
C GLU A 385 17.55 4.14 2.91
N LYS A 386 16.58 3.25 3.20
CA LYS A 386 16.80 1.98 3.91
C LYS A 386 17.05 0.79 3.00
N GLY A 387 17.18 1.01 1.69
CA GLY A 387 17.38 -0.06 0.70
C GLY A 387 16.12 -0.87 0.37
N ILE A 388 14.94 -0.35 0.71
CA ILE A 388 13.66 -1.04 0.51
C ILE A 388 13.08 -0.67 -0.85
N PHE A 389 12.84 -1.66 -1.71
CA PHE A 389 12.31 -1.42 -3.06
C PHE A 389 10.80 -1.15 -3.04
N VAL A 390 10.34 -0.03 -3.60
CA VAL A 390 8.92 0.36 -3.57
C VAL A 390 8.26 0.22 -4.94
N VAL A 391 7.16 -0.52 -4.98
CA VAL A 391 6.35 -0.77 -6.17
C VAL A 391 4.92 -0.29 -5.96
N CYS A 392 4.47 0.60 -6.84
CA CYS A 392 3.12 1.15 -6.80
C CYS A 392 2.39 0.94 -8.14
N ALA A 393 1.07 0.81 -8.10
CA ALA A 393 0.27 0.78 -9.32
C ALA A 393 0.09 2.19 -9.93
N ALA A 394 0.04 2.27 -11.26
CA ALA A 394 -0.02 3.54 -12.00
C ALA A 394 -1.38 4.26 -11.96
N GLY A 395 -2.46 3.58 -11.59
CA GLY A 395 -3.82 4.11 -11.65
C GLY A 395 -4.71 3.36 -12.64
N ASN A 396 -6.03 3.48 -12.48
CA ASN A 396 -7.05 2.85 -13.32
C ASN A 396 -7.83 3.88 -14.16
N GLU A 397 -7.33 5.11 -14.24
CA GLU A 397 -7.93 6.17 -15.03
C GLU A 397 -7.38 6.09 -16.47
N TYR A 398 -8.27 6.14 -17.46
CA TYR A 398 -7.93 5.85 -18.86
C TYR A 398 -7.79 7.12 -19.72
N ASN A 399 -7.48 8.25 -19.09
CA ASN A 399 -7.38 9.56 -19.75
C ASN A 399 -5.93 10.08 -19.81
N PHE A 400 -5.69 11.06 -20.68
CA PHE A 400 -4.41 11.76 -20.75
C PHE A 400 -4.04 12.38 -19.40
N LYS A 401 -2.82 12.11 -18.89
CA LYS A 401 -2.27 12.62 -17.62
C LYS A 401 -3.07 12.21 -16.37
N THR A 402 -3.36 10.92 -16.22
CA THR A 402 -4.09 10.40 -15.05
C THR A 402 -3.31 9.39 -14.23
N THR A 403 -2.01 9.24 -14.51
CA THR A 403 -1.11 8.40 -13.71
C THR A 403 -0.98 8.92 -12.28
N LYS A 404 -0.78 8.01 -11.35
CA LYS A 404 -0.47 8.25 -9.93
C LYS A 404 0.88 7.66 -9.58
N ASN A 405 1.43 8.05 -8.43
CA ASN A 405 2.70 7.54 -7.91
C ASN A 405 3.88 7.88 -8.84
N GLU A 406 4.01 9.14 -9.25
CA GLU A 406 4.95 9.56 -10.31
C GLU A 406 6.39 9.83 -9.84
N ALA A 407 6.68 9.70 -8.55
CA ALA A 407 7.99 10.02 -8.01
C ALA A 407 9.08 9.09 -8.60
N PRO A 408 10.27 9.60 -9.01
CA PRO A 408 11.28 8.80 -9.72
C PRO A 408 11.89 7.64 -8.95
N TRP A 409 11.71 7.62 -7.63
CA TRP A 409 12.17 6.55 -6.74
C TRP A 409 11.08 5.49 -6.48
N ILE A 410 9.92 5.61 -7.13
CA ILE A 410 8.85 4.60 -7.10
C ILE A 410 8.85 3.84 -8.42
N THR A 411 8.77 2.51 -8.35
CA THR A 411 8.51 1.69 -9.54
C THR A 411 7.01 1.65 -9.82
N THR A 412 6.58 2.41 -10.82
CA THR A 412 5.16 2.61 -11.14
C THR A 412 4.69 1.68 -12.26
N VAL A 413 3.76 0.79 -11.94
CA VAL A 413 3.38 -0.34 -12.78
C VAL A 413 2.03 -0.13 -13.46
N GLY A 414 2.02 -0.12 -14.78
CA GLY A 414 0.81 -0.15 -15.60
C GLY A 414 0.28 -1.58 -15.81
N ALA A 415 -1.02 -1.71 -16.07
CA ALA A 415 -1.66 -3.00 -16.33
C ALA A 415 -1.61 -3.38 -17.83
N GLY A 416 -1.23 -4.62 -18.14
CA GLY A 416 -1.27 -5.20 -19.48
C GLY A 416 -2.24 -6.38 -19.59
N THR A 417 -2.65 -6.72 -20.81
CA THR A 417 -3.53 -7.89 -21.08
C THR A 417 -2.71 -9.16 -21.29
N LEU A 418 -3.30 -10.31 -20.92
CA LEU A 418 -2.68 -11.64 -21.06
C LEU A 418 -3.35 -12.44 -22.18
N ASP A 419 -2.59 -13.33 -22.83
CA ASP A 419 -3.13 -14.25 -23.83
C ASP A 419 -3.78 -15.48 -23.18
N ARG A 420 -5.10 -15.45 -23.01
CA ARG A 420 -5.90 -16.63 -22.65
C ARG A 420 -6.75 -17.08 -23.82
N ASN A 421 -6.84 -18.40 -24.01
CA ASN A 421 -7.58 -19.03 -25.09
C ASN A 421 -8.82 -19.77 -24.56
N PHE A 422 -9.98 -19.55 -25.19
CA PHE A 422 -11.21 -20.31 -24.95
C PHE A 422 -11.76 -20.91 -26.26
N LEU A 423 -12.32 -22.12 -26.20
CA LEU A 423 -12.88 -22.89 -27.32
C LEU A 423 -14.40 -23.00 -27.17
N ALA A 424 -15.17 -22.60 -28.19
CA ALA A 424 -16.64 -22.68 -28.15
C ALA A 424 -17.30 -22.57 -29.54
N THR A 425 -18.59 -22.93 -29.65
CA THR A 425 -19.37 -22.83 -30.91
C THR A 425 -20.25 -21.59 -30.88
N MET A 426 -20.35 -20.84 -31.99
CA MET A 426 -20.99 -19.51 -32.03
C MET A 426 -22.39 -19.57 -32.67
N THR A 427 -23.30 -18.68 -32.26
CA THR A 427 -24.65 -18.56 -32.86
C THR A 427 -25.08 -17.08 -32.97
N SER A 428 -25.55 -16.66 -34.16
CA SER A 428 -26.09 -15.30 -34.39
C SER A 428 -27.35 -15.25 -35.26
N LYS A 429 -28.02 -16.38 -35.51
CA LYS A 429 -29.27 -16.38 -36.30
C LYS A 429 -30.45 -16.03 -35.40
N TRP A 430 -30.61 -14.73 -35.17
CA TRP A 430 -31.74 -14.16 -34.45
C TRP A 430 -32.94 -14.00 -35.38
N GLY A 431 -34.11 -14.45 -34.93
CA GLY A 431 -35.36 -14.30 -35.67
C GLY A 431 -36.04 -12.95 -35.46
N ASN A 432 -35.65 -12.21 -34.41
CA ASN A 432 -36.23 -10.90 -34.06
C ASN A 432 -35.24 -9.99 -33.33
N MET A 433 -35.59 -8.70 -33.22
CA MET A 433 -34.74 -7.67 -32.60
C MET A 433 -34.52 -7.86 -31.09
N ASN A 434 -35.47 -8.47 -30.37
CA ASN A 434 -35.35 -8.72 -28.93
C ASN A 434 -34.32 -9.82 -28.62
N GLU A 435 -34.26 -10.86 -29.44
CA GLU A 435 -33.22 -11.89 -29.40
C GLU A 435 -31.84 -11.29 -29.73
N ALA A 436 -31.77 -10.40 -30.72
CA ALA A 436 -30.51 -9.77 -31.15
C ALA A 436 -29.87 -8.87 -30.09
N ILE A 437 -30.69 -8.18 -29.28
CA ILE A 437 -30.21 -7.35 -28.17
C ILE A 437 -30.15 -8.12 -26.85
N CYS A 438 -30.40 -9.45 -26.84
CA CYS A 438 -30.43 -10.27 -25.63
C CYS A 438 -31.30 -9.65 -24.52
N LYS A 439 -32.51 -9.19 -24.91
CA LYS A 439 -33.46 -8.58 -23.97
C LYS A 439 -33.94 -9.63 -22.97
N ASP A 440 -34.26 -9.19 -21.76
CA ASP A 440 -34.81 -10.06 -20.72
C ASP A 440 -35.93 -10.97 -21.24
N SER A 441 -35.79 -12.27 -20.96
CA SER A 441 -36.65 -13.37 -21.38
C SER A 441 -36.79 -13.59 -22.89
N ALA A 442 -35.93 -13.01 -23.73
CA ALA A 442 -36.01 -13.16 -25.19
C ALA A 442 -35.30 -14.39 -25.76
N LEU A 443 -34.27 -14.92 -25.09
CA LEU A 443 -33.46 -16.03 -25.59
C LEU A 443 -34.10 -17.39 -25.26
N ASP A 444 -34.19 -18.23 -26.28
CA ASP A 444 -34.61 -19.63 -26.13
C ASP A 444 -33.41 -20.49 -25.68
N ARG A 445 -33.53 -21.08 -24.48
CA ARG A 445 -32.55 -22.00 -23.90
C ARG A 445 -32.14 -23.13 -24.85
N LYS A 446 -33.07 -23.69 -25.63
CA LYS A 446 -32.75 -24.77 -26.59
C LYS A 446 -31.81 -24.29 -27.70
N LYS A 447 -31.85 -23.00 -28.06
CA LYS A 447 -31.02 -22.41 -29.11
C LYS A 447 -29.66 -21.96 -28.60
N VAL A 448 -29.56 -21.49 -27.35
CA VAL A 448 -28.37 -20.80 -26.84
C VAL A 448 -27.56 -21.59 -25.81
N ALA A 449 -28.15 -22.60 -25.15
CA ALA A 449 -27.45 -23.34 -24.11
C ALA A 449 -26.13 -23.95 -24.62
N GLY A 450 -25.02 -23.68 -23.91
CA GLY A 450 -23.70 -24.18 -24.27
C GLY A 450 -23.03 -23.49 -25.47
N LYS A 451 -23.54 -22.36 -25.96
CA LYS A 451 -23.01 -21.64 -27.13
C LYS A 451 -22.49 -20.24 -26.80
N VAL A 452 -21.65 -19.70 -27.67
CA VAL A 452 -21.27 -18.28 -27.68
C VAL A 452 -22.37 -17.49 -28.38
N VAL A 453 -22.90 -16.49 -27.68
CA VAL A 453 -24.02 -15.66 -28.11
C VAL A 453 -23.55 -14.25 -28.44
N ILE A 454 -23.95 -13.70 -29.59
CA ILE A 454 -23.65 -12.30 -29.95
C ILE A 454 -24.84 -11.41 -29.61
N CYS A 455 -24.63 -10.40 -28.76
CA CYS A 455 -25.64 -9.43 -28.35
C CYS A 455 -25.29 -8.02 -28.84
N ASP A 456 -26.23 -7.37 -29.51
CA ASP A 456 -26.12 -5.96 -29.89
C ASP A 456 -26.41 -5.08 -28.66
N SER A 457 -25.46 -4.25 -28.22
CA SER A 457 -25.59 -3.45 -26.98
C SER A 457 -26.09 -2.01 -27.22
N TYR A 458 -26.55 -1.68 -28.43
CA TYR A 458 -26.93 -0.30 -28.80
C TYR A 458 -27.98 0.35 -27.87
N ARG A 459 -28.80 -0.43 -27.17
CA ARG A 459 -29.90 0.10 -26.33
C ARG A 459 -29.95 -0.42 -24.89
N LEU A 460 -29.33 -1.55 -24.58
CA LEU A 460 -29.36 -2.15 -23.24
C LEU A 460 -27.97 -2.12 -22.60
N ASN A 461 -27.95 -2.06 -21.26
CA ASN A 461 -26.72 -2.20 -20.50
C ASN A 461 -26.25 -3.67 -20.58
N VAL A 462 -24.95 -3.88 -20.78
CA VAL A 462 -24.34 -5.21 -20.85
C VAL A 462 -24.67 -6.04 -19.60
N SER A 463 -24.77 -5.43 -18.42
CA SER A 463 -25.19 -6.14 -17.19
C SER A 463 -26.56 -6.80 -17.30
N GLN A 464 -27.51 -6.17 -18.00
CA GLN A 464 -28.86 -6.72 -18.21
C GLN A 464 -28.85 -7.86 -19.21
N GLN A 465 -28.03 -7.76 -20.26
CA GLN A 465 -27.89 -8.80 -21.27
C GLN A 465 -27.25 -10.06 -20.67
N ILE A 466 -26.27 -9.90 -19.77
CA ILE A 466 -25.62 -11.02 -19.06
C ILE A 466 -26.63 -11.85 -18.27
N MET A 467 -27.55 -11.22 -17.52
CA MET A 467 -28.56 -11.96 -16.74
C MET A 467 -29.43 -12.84 -17.64
N GLU A 468 -29.82 -12.35 -18.81
CA GLU A 468 -30.61 -13.12 -19.77
C GLU A 468 -29.81 -14.29 -20.37
N LEU A 469 -28.53 -14.05 -20.68
CA LEU A 469 -27.63 -15.07 -21.21
C LEU A 469 -27.40 -16.20 -20.20
N GLU A 470 -27.26 -15.87 -18.92
CA GLU A 470 -27.18 -16.85 -17.83
C GLU A 470 -28.46 -17.66 -17.70
N ARG A 471 -29.62 -16.98 -17.64
CA ARG A 471 -30.94 -17.62 -17.57
C ARG A 471 -31.13 -18.61 -18.72
N ALA A 472 -30.69 -18.24 -19.91
CA ALA A 472 -30.81 -19.06 -21.11
C ALA A 472 -29.68 -20.12 -21.24
N GLY A 473 -28.68 -20.12 -20.36
CA GLY A 473 -27.62 -21.13 -20.28
C GLY A 473 -26.49 -20.96 -21.31
N ALA A 474 -26.26 -19.75 -21.80
CA ALA A 474 -25.18 -19.46 -22.75
C ALA A 474 -23.80 -19.83 -22.17
N TYR A 475 -22.90 -20.31 -23.02
CA TYR A 475 -21.52 -20.64 -22.62
C TYR A 475 -20.63 -19.39 -22.55
N ALA A 476 -20.83 -18.45 -23.47
CA ALA A 476 -20.10 -17.19 -23.54
C ALA A 476 -20.90 -16.13 -24.30
N ALA A 477 -20.47 -14.87 -24.24
CA ALA A 477 -21.11 -13.77 -24.92
C ALA A 477 -20.11 -12.88 -25.69
N VAL A 478 -20.56 -12.27 -26.79
CA VAL A 478 -19.86 -11.20 -27.49
C VAL A 478 -20.80 -10.00 -27.52
N PHE A 479 -20.45 -8.93 -26.81
CA PHE A 479 -21.23 -7.70 -26.72
C PHE A 479 -20.69 -6.68 -27.72
N LEU A 480 -21.55 -6.21 -28.62
CA LEU A 480 -21.19 -5.17 -29.58
C LEU A 480 -21.59 -3.81 -28.99
N THR A 481 -20.60 -3.07 -28.49
CA THR A 481 -20.83 -1.82 -27.77
C THR A 481 -19.70 -0.82 -27.99
N ASP A 482 -20.06 0.44 -28.20
CA ASP A 482 -19.12 1.56 -28.21
C ASP A 482 -19.07 2.28 -26.85
N LYS A 483 -19.82 1.80 -25.85
CA LYS A 483 -19.78 2.34 -24.49
C LYS A 483 -18.60 1.74 -23.72
N SER A 484 -17.83 2.60 -23.06
CA SER A 484 -16.67 2.23 -22.23
C SER A 484 -17.04 1.62 -20.88
N SER A 485 -18.31 1.68 -20.47
CA SER A 485 -18.81 1.13 -19.20
C SER A 485 -19.41 -0.27 -19.40
N GLY A 486 -18.60 -1.29 -19.17
CA GLY A 486 -19.04 -2.68 -18.99
C GLY A 486 -19.23 -3.04 -17.52
N PRO A 487 -19.85 -4.18 -17.20
CA PRO A 487 -19.94 -4.66 -15.83
C PRO A 487 -18.56 -5.03 -15.28
N ASN A 488 -18.33 -4.73 -14.00
CA ASN A 488 -17.09 -5.07 -13.29
C ASN A 488 -16.94 -6.59 -13.03
N LYS A 489 -18.02 -7.36 -13.22
CA LYS A 489 -18.07 -8.81 -13.04
C LYS A 489 -18.83 -9.43 -14.21
N PHE A 490 -18.20 -10.39 -14.86
CA PHE A 490 -18.86 -11.23 -15.85
C PHE A 490 -19.08 -12.60 -15.22
N SER A 491 -20.33 -13.04 -15.17
CA SER A 491 -20.73 -14.35 -14.68
C SER A 491 -20.59 -15.45 -15.74
N ILE A 492 -20.45 -15.06 -17.02
CA ILE A 492 -20.07 -15.93 -18.14
C ILE A 492 -18.95 -15.29 -18.98
N PRO A 493 -18.07 -16.07 -19.64
CA PRO A 493 -17.03 -15.57 -20.52
C PRO A 493 -17.60 -14.60 -21.53
N SER A 494 -17.02 -13.41 -21.59
CA SER A 494 -17.60 -12.31 -22.33
C SER A 494 -16.51 -11.52 -23.05
N LEU A 495 -16.80 -11.11 -24.28
CA LEU A 495 -15.95 -10.25 -25.08
C LEU A 495 -16.74 -8.99 -25.45
N MET A 496 -16.26 -7.82 -25.08
CA MET A 496 -16.83 -6.55 -25.54
C MET A 496 -16.03 -6.06 -26.75
N LEU A 497 -16.71 -5.77 -27.85
CA LEU A 497 -16.10 -5.26 -29.07
C LEU A 497 -16.74 -3.94 -29.47
N PRO A 498 -15.94 -2.97 -29.96
CA PRO A 498 -16.46 -1.80 -30.65
C PRO A 498 -17.38 -2.25 -31.78
N THR A 499 -18.46 -1.52 -32.00
CA THR A 499 -19.51 -2.04 -32.87
C THR A 499 -19.03 -2.24 -34.30
N ALA A 500 -18.13 -1.37 -34.77
CA ALA A 500 -17.48 -1.53 -36.07
C ALA A 500 -16.75 -2.88 -36.24
N SER A 501 -16.04 -3.34 -35.20
CA SER A 501 -15.39 -4.66 -35.22
C SER A 501 -16.39 -5.80 -35.05
N GLY A 502 -17.44 -5.56 -34.26
CA GLY A 502 -18.56 -6.47 -34.05
C GLY A 502 -19.32 -6.85 -35.31
N THR A 503 -19.55 -5.88 -36.20
CA THR A 503 -20.24 -6.08 -37.47
C THR A 503 -19.53 -7.10 -38.35
N LEU A 504 -18.19 -7.09 -38.38
CA LEU A 504 -17.39 -8.06 -39.15
C LEU A 504 -17.60 -9.49 -38.65
N ILE A 505 -17.66 -9.68 -37.33
CA ILE A 505 -17.94 -10.98 -36.73
C ILE A 505 -19.36 -11.41 -37.08
N LYS A 506 -20.34 -10.51 -36.91
CA LYS A 506 -21.75 -10.75 -37.24
C LYS A 506 -21.91 -11.21 -38.69
N ASP A 507 -21.27 -10.53 -39.64
CA ASP A 507 -21.26 -10.87 -41.07
C ASP A 507 -20.59 -12.21 -41.36
N TYR A 508 -19.56 -12.58 -40.59
CA TYR A 508 -18.93 -13.89 -40.71
C TYR A 508 -19.88 -15.01 -40.22
N VAL A 509 -20.52 -14.83 -39.06
CA VAL A 509 -21.41 -15.84 -38.45
C VAL A 509 -22.64 -16.10 -39.31
N THR A 510 -23.15 -15.07 -40.01
CA THR A 510 -24.33 -15.19 -40.88
C THR A 510 -24.03 -15.92 -42.19
N ARG A 511 -22.81 -15.76 -42.73
CA ARG A 511 -22.39 -16.36 -44.01
C ARG A 511 -21.96 -17.82 -43.89
N VAL A 512 -21.36 -18.22 -42.76
CA VAL A 512 -20.77 -19.56 -42.61
C VAL A 512 -21.78 -20.57 -42.04
N LYS A 513 -21.81 -21.78 -42.62
CA LYS A 513 -22.57 -22.92 -42.07
C LYS A 513 -21.77 -23.53 -40.90
N ASN A 514 -22.26 -23.40 -39.67
CA ASN A 514 -21.63 -23.82 -38.41
C ASN A 514 -20.36 -23.05 -38.00
N PRO A 515 -20.49 -21.75 -37.68
CA PRO A 515 -19.36 -20.94 -37.21
C PRO A 515 -18.85 -21.44 -35.85
N ARG A 516 -17.54 -21.69 -35.77
CA ARG A 516 -16.86 -22.11 -34.54
C ARG A 516 -15.84 -21.06 -34.12
N VAL A 517 -15.74 -20.82 -32.81
CA VAL A 517 -14.65 -20.04 -32.22
C VAL A 517 -13.47 -20.99 -32.03
N LYS A 518 -12.44 -20.86 -32.89
CA LYS A 518 -11.22 -21.67 -32.81
C LYS A 518 -10.36 -21.24 -31.62
N HIS A 519 -10.16 -19.93 -31.45
CA HIS A 519 -9.52 -19.34 -30.27
C HIS A 519 -10.12 -17.95 -30.05
N MET A 520 -10.64 -17.68 -28.86
CA MET A 520 -10.78 -16.30 -28.38
C MET A 520 -9.49 -15.95 -27.65
N LYS A 521 -8.70 -15.04 -28.22
CA LYS A 521 -7.45 -14.53 -27.64
C LYS A 521 -7.61 -13.02 -27.44
N PHE A 522 -7.20 -12.50 -26.29
CA PHE A 522 -6.96 -11.07 -26.16
C PHE A 522 -5.77 -10.72 -27.07
N ALA A 523 -6.07 -10.15 -28.23
CA ALA A 523 -5.03 -9.61 -29.09
C ALA A 523 -4.53 -8.32 -28.44
N LEU A 524 -3.25 -8.34 -28.05
CA LEU A 524 -2.40 -7.19 -27.72
C LEU A 524 -3.12 -5.84 -27.78
N THR A 525 -3.38 -5.26 -26.62
CA THR A 525 -3.61 -3.81 -26.54
C THR A 525 -2.26 -3.15 -26.87
N ARG A 526 -2.20 -2.30 -27.90
CA ARG A 526 -1.07 -1.38 -28.06
C ARG A 526 -1.13 -0.40 -26.88
N LEU A 527 -0.41 -0.73 -25.82
CA LEU A 527 -0.28 0.11 -24.65
C LEU A 527 0.68 1.24 -24.96
N SER A 528 0.36 2.43 -24.45
CA SER A 528 1.22 3.61 -24.38
C SER A 528 2.40 3.44 -23.40
N LEU A 529 2.79 2.20 -23.09
CA LEU A 529 3.87 1.90 -22.15
C LEU A 529 5.20 2.05 -22.88
N ALA A 530 6.09 2.85 -22.29
CA ALA A 530 7.41 3.09 -22.84
C ALA A 530 8.28 1.81 -22.88
N GLN A 531 7.95 0.76 -22.13
CA GLN A 531 8.78 -0.46 -22.07
C GLN A 531 8.03 -1.65 -22.69
N ASP A 532 8.60 -2.19 -23.77
CA ASP A 532 8.06 -3.33 -24.51
C ASP A 532 8.10 -4.59 -23.62
N ILE A 533 6.95 -5.20 -23.37
CA ILE A 533 6.81 -6.35 -22.47
C ILE A 533 7.21 -7.63 -23.25
N SER A 534 8.52 -7.87 -23.33
CA SER A 534 9.11 -9.16 -23.68
C SER A 534 9.97 -9.67 -22.51
N ILE A 535 9.35 -9.86 -21.35
CA ILE A 535 10.02 -10.41 -20.17
C ILE A 535 10.11 -11.94 -20.33
N GLN A 536 11.03 -12.40 -21.15
CA GLN A 536 11.50 -13.80 -21.11
C GLN A 536 12.72 -13.85 -20.21
N THR A 537 12.60 -14.21 -18.93
CA THR A 537 13.69 -14.69 -18.02
C THR A 537 15.02 -13.90 -17.92
N LYS A 538 15.19 -12.80 -18.65
CA LYS A 538 16.38 -11.94 -18.74
C LYS A 538 16.64 -10.98 -17.56
N PRO A 539 15.72 -10.70 -16.60
CA PRO A 539 16.04 -9.77 -15.49
C PRO A 539 17.19 -10.24 -14.58
N MET A 540 17.48 -11.55 -14.58
CA MET A 540 18.51 -12.18 -13.74
C MET A 540 19.93 -11.82 -14.14
N ASP A 541 20.16 -11.66 -15.45
CA ASP A 541 21.44 -11.26 -16.00
C ASP A 541 21.19 -10.17 -17.05
N PRO A 542 21.00 -8.92 -16.59
CA PRO A 542 20.69 -7.83 -17.48
C PRO A 542 21.92 -7.39 -18.29
N GLY A 543 23.14 -7.87 -17.98
CA GLY A 543 24.40 -7.39 -18.52
C GLY A 543 24.80 -6.03 -17.95
N LEU A 544 23.99 -4.99 -18.17
CA LEU A 544 24.19 -3.65 -17.63
C LEU A 544 23.02 -3.20 -16.75
N ILE A 545 23.32 -2.42 -15.71
CA ILE A 545 22.33 -1.71 -14.90
C ILE A 545 22.58 -0.20 -14.90
N TYR A 546 21.51 0.55 -14.71
CA TYR A 546 21.54 1.98 -14.43
C TYR A 546 21.43 2.15 -12.92
N ASP A 547 22.57 2.15 -12.25
CA ASP A 547 22.62 2.19 -10.79
C ASP A 547 22.40 3.60 -10.27
N MET A 548 21.75 3.72 -9.11
CA MET A 548 21.42 4.99 -8.46
C MET A 548 21.40 4.83 -6.94
N ASP A 549 21.85 5.87 -6.24
CA ASP A 549 21.74 5.96 -4.78
C ASP A 549 20.79 7.08 -4.33
N LEU A 550 20.63 7.24 -3.02
CA LEU A 550 19.81 8.30 -2.44
C LEU A 550 20.28 9.71 -2.85
N GLN A 551 21.59 9.91 -3.02
CA GLN A 551 22.14 11.22 -3.34
C GLN A 551 21.77 11.63 -4.77
N ASP A 552 21.69 10.71 -5.73
CA ASP A 552 21.21 11.01 -7.08
C ASP A 552 19.76 11.50 -7.08
N TYR A 553 18.89 10.94 -6.23
CA TYR A 553 17.53 11.45 -6.05
C TYR A 553 17.52 12.84 -5.39
N ILE A 554 18.36 13.08 -4.38
CA ILE A 554 18.48 14.41 -3.76
C ILE A 554 18.92 15.44 -4.80
N GLU A 555 19.92 15.14 -5.65
CA GLU A 555 20.36 16.02 -6.73
C GLU A 555 19.25 16.32 -7.74
N PHE A 556 18.46 15.30 -8.10
CA PHE A 556 17.29 15.49 -8.96
C PHE A 556 16.30 16.47 -8.34
N VAL A 557 15.97 16.29 -7.05
CA VAL A 557 15.04 17.17 -6.34
C VAL A 557 15.61 18.59 -6.18
N CYS A 558 16.92 18.75 -5.95
CA CYS A 558 17.59 20.06 -5.94
C CYS A 558 17.34 20.84 -7.24
N GLY A 559 17.31 20.15 -8.38
CA GLY A 559 17.04 20.76 -9.69
C GLY A 559 15.57 21.14 -9.95
N LEU A 560 14.63 20.76 -9.08
CA LEU A 560 13.20 21.09 -9.21
C LEU A 560 12.84 22.49 -8.68
N GLY A 561 13.77 23.18 -8.02
CA GLY A 561 13.55 24.54 -7.50
C GLY A 561 12.68 24.60 -6.24
N TYR A 562 12.69 23.55 -5.41
CA TYR A 562 11.97 23.52 -4.13
C TYR A 562 12.62 24.45 -3.10
N THR A 563 11.78 25.04 -2.24
CA THR A 563 12.24 25.84 -1.09
C THR A 563 12.93 24.95 -0.05
N MET A 564 13.74 25.55 0.84
CA MET A 564 14.38 24.84 1.95
C MET A 564 13.38 24.06 2.81
N LYS A 565 12.20 24.63 3.08
CA LYS A 565 11.15 23.97 3.85
C LYS A 565 10.61 22.73 3.12
N GLN A 566 10.28 22.88 1.83
CA GLN A 566 9.79 21.76 1.00
C GLN A 566 10.83 20.65 0.85
N MET A 567 12.10 21.01 0.64
CA MET A 567 13.22 20.07 0.62
C MET A 567 13.30 19.29 1.93
N SER A 568 13.44 20.00 3.06
CA SER A 568 13.55 19.40 4.40
C SER A 568 12.39 18.46 4.72
N THR A 569 11.20 18.78 4.24
CA THR A 569 10.01 17.97 4.40
C THR A 569 10.07 16.69 3.57
N LEU A 570 10.43 16.79 2.29
CA LEU A 570 10.52 15.65 1.38
C LEU A 570 11.63 14.67 1.78
N ILE A 571 12.83 15.18 2.05
CA ILE A 571 13.99 14.35 2.38
C ILE A 571 14.04 13.97 3.87
N ARG A 572 13.18 14.57 4.71
CA ARG A 572 13.12 14.40 6.17
C ARG A 572 14.46 14.61 6.88
N ARG A 573 15.26 15.56 6.39
CA ARG A 573 16.58 15.95 6.93
C ARG A 573 16.70 17.46 6.96
N THR A 574 17.49 17.97 7.88
CA THR A 574 17.77 19.41 8.02
C THR A 574 18.98 19.88 7.21
N GLN A 575 19.81 18.96 6.72
CA GLN A 575 21.00 19.23 5.93
C GLN A 575 21.11 18.26 4.75
N TRP A 576 21.51 18.79 3.60
CA TRP A 576 21.75 18.06 2.36
C TRP A 576 22.71 18.85 1.45
N SER A 577 23.31 18.17 0.48
CA SER A 577 24.17 18.76 -0.53
C SER A 577 23.49 18.77 -1.90
N CYS A 578 23.63 19.88 -2.63
CA CYS A 578 23.23 20.01 -4.02
C CYS A 578 24.46 20.41 -4.86
N ASN A 579 24.79 19.64 -5.88
CA ASN A 579 25.93 19.85 -6.77
C ASN A 579 25.53 20.43 -8.14
N ASN A 580 24.33 21.01 -8.26
CA ASN A 580 23.79 21.61 -9.50
C ASN A 580 23.80 20.64 -10.71
N LYS A 581 23.54 19.34 -10.49
CA LYS A 581 23.28 18.42 -11.61
C LYS A 581 21.98 18.83 -12.35
N SER A 582 21.95 18.61 -13.66
CA SER A 582 20.73 18.78 -14.45
C SER A 582 19.69 17.73 -14.07
N ILE A 583 18.42 18.12 -13.95
CA ILE A 583 17.30 17.17 -13.73
C ILE A 583 17.21 16.07 -14.79
N ARG A 584 17.79 16.30 -15.98
CA ARG A 584 17.80 15.34 -17.09
C ARG A 584 18.87 14.25 -16.92
N ASP A 585 19.82 14.47 -16.02
CA ASP A 585 20.97 13.59 -15.78
C ASP A 585 20.73 12.62 -14.61
N LEU A 586 19.51 12.56 -14.05
CA LEU A 586 19.13 11.42 -13.21
C LEU A 586 19.39 10.14 -13.99
N ASN A 587 20.09 9.17 -13.39
CA ASN A 587 20.58 7.98 -14.06
C ASN A 587 19.47 6.94 -14.30
N TYR A 588 18.39 7.37 -14.94
CA TYR A 588 17.18 6.60 -15.13
C TYR A 588 17.26 5.73 -16.41
N PRO A 589 16.70 4.50 -16.44
CA PRO A 589 16.81 3.58 -17.58
C PRO A 589 15.96 3.97 -18.79
N SER A 590 15.43 5.20 -18.82
CA SER A 590 14.68 5.77 -19.94
C SER A 590 15.01 7.25 -20.15
N PHE A 591 14.63 7.76 -21.32
CA PHE A 591 14.88 9.13 -21.74
C PHE A 591 13.56 9.81 -22.10
N MET A 592 13.34 11.02 -21.57
CA MET A 592 12.18 11.82 -21.88
C MET A 592 12.60 13.24 -22.27
N ALA A 593 12.28 13.64 -23.49
CA ALA A 593 12.42 15.01 -23.97
C ALA A 593 11.05 15.70 -23.94
N VAL A 594 10.92 16.68 -23.06
CA VAL A 594 9.69 17.46 -22.89
C VAL A 594 9.83 18.78 -23.63
N LEU A 595 8.92 19.03 -24.56
CA LEU A 595 8.81 20.26 -25.34
C LEU A 595 7.76 21.17 -24.71
N THR A 596 7.99 22.47 -24.83
CA THR A 596 7.09 23.51 -24.32
C THR A 596 6.82 24.51 -25.43
N ASN A 597 5.79 25.34 -25.27
CA ASN A 597 5.47 26.44 -26.19
C ASN A 597 6.63 27.47 -26.33
N LYS A 598 7.65 27.42 -25.47
CA LYS A 598 8.84 28.28 -25.51
C LYS A 598 10.03 27.63 -26.23
N THR A 599 9.93 26.36 -26.60
CA THR A 599 11.02 25.62 -27.24
C THR A 599 11.26 26.18 -28.65
N ARG A 600 12.50 26.60 -28.92
CA ARG A 600 12.92 27.09 -30.24
C ARG A 600 13.63 25.98 -31.00
N TYR A 601 13.26 25.79 -32.26
CA TYR A 601 13.83 24.76 -33.13
C TYR A 601 14.92 25.35 -34.05
N PRO A 602 15.96 24.56 -34.43
CA PRO A 602 16.21 23.20 -33.96
C PRO A 602 16.65 23.17 -32.49
N VAL A 603 16.22 22.15 -31.75
CA VAL A 603 16.58 21.96 -30.33
C VAL A 603 17.36 20.66 -30.16
N THR A 604 18.39 20.71 -29.32
CA THR A 604 19.15 19.52 -28.88
C THR A 604 19.05 19.38 -27.37
N MET A 605 18.65 18.20 -26.90
CA MET A 605 18.63 17.85 -25.48
C MET A 605 19.60 16.72 -25.21
N ASN A 606 20.57 16.95 -24.34
CA ASN A 606 21.55 15.95 -23.93
C ASN A 606 21.15 15.32 -22.59
N PHE A 607 21.37 14.02 -22.48
CA PHE A 607 21.11 13.20 -21.29
C PHE A 607 22.36 12.41 -20.98
N ARG A 608 22.98 12.65 -19.83
CA ARG A 608 24.10 11.83 -19.36
C ARG A 608 23.58 10.61 -18.60
N ARG A 609 24.18 9.45 -18.85
CA ARG A 609 23.94 8.21 -18.12
C ARG A 609 25.24 7.54 -17.76
N GLU A 610 25.18 6.73 -16.71
CA GLU A 610 26.25 5.86 -16.26
C GLU A 610 25.68 4.45 -16.12
N VAL A 611 26.40 3.46 -16.65
CA VAL A 611 25.99 2.06 -16.60
C VAL A 611 27.07 1.24 -15.94
N THR A 612 26.64 0.33 -15.07
CA THR A 612 27.50 -0.61 -14.36
C THR A 612 27.39 -1.98 -15.01
N ASN A 613 28.53 -2.59 -15.33
CA ASN A 613 28.57 -3.97 -15.84
C ASN A 613 28.33 -4.98 -14.71
N VAL A 614 27.27 -5.76 -14.81
CA VAL A 614 26.93 -6.84 -13.87
C VAL A 614 26.93 -8.23 -14.53
N GLY A 615 27.17 -8.29 -15.83
CA GLY A 615 27.31 -9.54 -16.58
C GLY A 615 28.71 -10.14 -16.44
N ASN A 616 29.32 -10.45 -17.58
CA ASN A 616 30.66 -11.06 -17.68
C ASN A 616 31.78 -10.11 -17.25
N ASP A 617 32.92 -10.67 -16.85
CA ASP A 617 34.08 -9.89 -16.38
C ASP A 617 34.57 -8.89 -17.43
N THR A 618 34.63 -9.31 -18.69
CA THR A 618 34.92 -8.43 -19.83
C THR A 618 33.76 -8.45 -20.80
N ALA A 619 33.30 -7.27 -21.23
CA ALA A 619 32.17 -7.16 -22.15
C ALA A 619 32.30 -5.92 -23.04
N VAL A 620 31.85 -6.03 -24.29
CA VAL A 620 31.81 -4.91 -25.25
C VAL A 620 30.39 -4.70 -25.72
N TYR A 621 29.79 -3.58 -25.32
CA TYR A 621 28.43 -3.22 -25.72
C TYR A 621 28.45 -2.19 -26.86
N ARG A 622 27.61 -2.40 -27.88
CA ARG A 622 27.41 -1.46 -28.98
C ARG A 622 26.02 -0.85 -28.93
N ALA A 623 25.92 0.44 -29.20
CA ALA A 623 24.65 1.16 -29.20
C ALA A 623 23.90 0.94 -30.52
N HIS A 624 22.65 0.48 -30.42
CA HIS A 624 21.71 0.29 -31.53
C HIS A 624 20.47 1.16 -31.30
N LEU A 625 20.06 1.92 -32.32
CA LEU A 625 18.86 2.74 -32.28
C LEU A 625 17.75 2.05 -33.07
N GLU A 626 16.56 1.96 -32.49
CA GLU A 626 15.42 1.27 -33.10
C GLU A 626 14.15 2.12 -33.08
N ASN A 627 13.33 1.98 -34.12
CA ASN A 627 12.04 2.66 -34.26
C ASN A 627 12.11 4.19 -34.16
N ILE A 628 13.20 4.82 -34.62
CA ILE A 628 13.34 6.29 -34.57
C ILE A 628 12.43 6.97 -35.63
N PRO A 629 11.47 7.82 -35.22
CA PRO A 629 10.52 8.44 -36.12
C PRO A 629 11.12 9.61 -36.92
N ARG A 630 10.54 9.93 -38.08
CA ARG A 630 10.98 11.08 -38.90
C ARG A 630 10.90 12.40 -38.13
N GLY A 631 11.92 13.25 -38.31
CA GLY A 631 12.06 14.56 -37.63
C GLY A 631 12.73 14.48 -36.24
N MET A 632 13.08 13.29 -35.77
CA MET A 632 13.83 13.06 -34.53
C MET A 632 15.16 12.40 -34.89
N ARG A 633 16.27 13.00 -34.48
CA ARG A 633 17.63 12.45 -34.64
C ARG A 633 18.20 12.15 -33.26
N ILE A 634 18.78 10.96 -33.12
CA ILE A 634 19.41 10.52 -31.87
C ILE A 634 20.90 10.30 -32.09
N SER A 635 21.71 10.86 -31.21
CA SER A 635 23.15 10.63 -31.15
C SER A 635 23.51 9.98 -29.81
N VAL A 636 24.46 9.05 -29.83
CA VAL A 636 24.98 8.37 -28.64
C VAL A 636 26.50 8.45 -28.67
N LYS A 637 27.12 8.91 -27.58
CA LYS A 637 28.58 9.09 -27.46
C LYS A 637 29.08 8.60 -26.09
N PRO A 638 30.05 7.67 -26.03
CA PRO A 638 30.57 6.87 -27.15
C PRO A 638 29.50 5.89 -27.70
N ARG A 639 29.69 5.36 -28.92
CA ARG A 639 28.81 4.32 -29.50
C ARG A 639 29.17 2.90 -29.05
N THR A 640 30.27 2.74 -28.33
CA THR A 640 30.77 1.46 -27.84
C THR A 640 31.27 1.66 -26.42
N LEU A 641 30.91 0.74 -25.53
CA LEU A 641 31.34 0.69 -24.14
C LEU A 641 32.14 -0.60 -23.95
N THR A 642 33.39 -0.48 -23.51
CA THR A 642 34.30 -1.61 -23.31
C THR A 642 34.62 -1.75 -21.83
N PHE A 643 34.07 -2.79 -21.21
CA PHE A 643 34.29 -3.14 -19.81
C PHE A 643 35.41 -4.17 -19.69
N THR A 644 36.30 -3.94 -18.73
CA THR A 644 37.51 -4.73 -18.45
C THR A 644 37.40 -5.57 -17.18
N ARG A 645 36.40 -5.28 -16.35
CA ARG A 645 36.06 -6.04 -15.15
C ARG A 645 34.57 -5.92 -14.85
N LYS A 646 34.04 -6.89 -14.10
CA LYS A 646 32.71 -6.79 -13.49
C LYS A 646 32.66 -5.61 -12.51
N TYR A 647 31.49 -4.98 -12.40
CA TYR A 647 31.24 -3.77 -11.60
C TYR A 647 32.04 -2.53 -12.02
N GLN A 648 32.59 -2.52 -13.22
CA GLN A 648 33.12 -1.29 -13.80
C GLN A 648 31.95 -0.43 -14.30
N ASN A 649 32.04 0.87 -14.03
CA ASN A 649 31.08 1.86 -14.53
C ASN A 649 31.65 2.59 -15.75
N LEU A 650 30.80 2.87 -16.73
CA LEU A 650 31.13 3.75 -17.86
C LEU A 650 29.98 4.72 -18.14
N SER A 651 30.32 5.96 -18.46
CA SER A 651 29.34 6.98 -18.84
C SER A 651 29.15 7.07 -20.36
N PHE A 652 27.95 7.47 -20.78
CA PHE A 652 27.64 7.88 -22.14
C PHE A 652 26.65 9.04 -22.15
N VAL A 653 26.53 9.70 -23.29
CA VAL A 653 25.61 10.82 -23.52
C VAL A 653 24.70 10.48 -24.69
N VAL A 654 23.40 10.69 -24.49
CA VAL A 654 22.37 10.63 -25.53
C VAL A 654 21.96 12.05 -25.89
N GLY A 655 22.12 12.44 -27.15
CA GLY A 655 21.62 13.71 -27.70
C GLY A 655 20.37 13.49 -28.53
N ILE A 656 19.27 14.16 -28.18
CA ILE A 656 18.00 14.17 -28.91
C ILE A 656 17.88 15.48 -29.67
N GLU A 657 17.99 15.43 -30.98
CA GLU A 657 17.88 16.55 -31.91
C GLU A 657 16.51 16.53 -32.59
N LEU A 658 15.84 17.69 -32.59
CA LEU A 658 14.53 17.89 -33.21
C LEU A 658 14.59 19.07 -34.18
N ASP A 659 14.28 18.80 -35.45
CA ASP A 659 14.51 19.73 -36.56
C ASP A 659 13.37 20.74 -36.77
N GLY A 660 12.18 20.49 -36.22
CA GLY A 660 11.01 21.36 -36.43
C GLY A 660 9.87 21.10 -35.46
N GLU A 661 8.87 21.99 -35.51
CA GLU A 661 7.68 21.92 -34.66
C GLU A 661 6.88 20.62 -34.89
N PHE A 662 6.37 20.06 -33.80
CA PHE A 662 5.47 18.92 -33.83
C PHE A 662 4.05 19.33 -33.43
N PRO A 663 3.01 18.82 -34.13
CA PRO A 663 1.63 19.14 -33.79
C PRO A 663 1.26 18.65 -32.38
N PHE A 664 0.42 19.40 -31.69
CA PHE A 664 -0.14 19.04 -30.39
C PHE A 664 -1.47 18.27 -30.55
N PRO A 665 -1.78 17.27 -29.69
CA PRO A 665 -0.87 16.52 -28.82
C PRO A 665 -0.19 15.41 -29.63
N MET A 666 1.14 15.27 -29.50
CA MET A 666 1.86 14.19 -30.16
C MET A 666 2.94 13.62 -29.23
N VAL A 667 2.96 12.29 -29.18
CA VAL A 667 3.98 11.49 -28.50
C VAL A 667 4.73 10.69 -29.55
N LYS A 668 6.05 10.82 -29.56
CA LYS A 668 6.96 10.01 -30.39
C LYS A 668 7.83 9.15 -29.50
N PHE A 669 8.06 7.91 -29.91
CA PHE A 669 8.89 6.96 -29.18
C PHE A 669 9.94 6.35 -30.10
N GLY A 670 11.07 5.96 -29.51
CA GLY A 670 12.15 5.20 -30.10
C GLY A 670 12.90 4.45 -29.00
N PHE A 671 13.90 3.66 -29.36
CA PHE A 671 14.65 2.86 -28.39
C PHE A 671 16.15 2.96 -28.62
N LEU A 672 16.90 2.99 -27.51
CA LEU A 672 18.33 2.72 -27.46
C LEU A 672 18.52 1.31 -26.90
N LYS A 673 19.25 0.46 -27.61
CA LYS A 673 19.62 -0.89 -27.19
C LYS A 673 21.13 -1.00 -27.10
N TRP A 674 21.66 -1.37 -25.94
CA TRP A 674 23.05 -1.84 -25.83
C TRP A 674 23.06 -3.34 -26.02
N ILE A 675 23.86 -3.80 -26.99
CA ILE A 675 23.96 -5.22 -27.35
C ILE A 675 25.43 -5.63 -27.24
N ASP A 676 25.70 -6.72 -26.52
CA ASP A 676 27.01 -7.36 -26.46
C ASP A 676 27.08 -8.63 -27.31
N GLU A 677 28.24 -9.30 -27.26
CA GLU A 677 28.52 -10.52 -28.00
C GLU A 677 27.74 -11.74 -27.47
N ASP A 678 27.33 -11.70 -26.19
CA ASP A 678 26.59 -12.75 -25.49
C ASP A 678 25.06 -12.58 -25.60
N SER A 679 24.59 -11.67 -26.46
CA SER A 679 23.16 -11.39 -26.70
C SER A 679 22.41 -10.82 -25.49
N HIS A 680 23.11 -10.18 -24.54
CA HIS A 680 22.47 -9.25 -23.61
C HIS A 680 21.92 -8.06 -24.42
N ILE A 681 20.68 -7.67 -24.11
CA ILE A 681 20.02 -6.54 -24.77
C ILE A 681 19.48 -5.63 -23.68
N VAL A 682 20.17 -4.52 -23.46
CA VAL A 682 19.76 -3.50 -22.48
C VAL A 682 19.00 -2.42 -23.24
N SER A 683 17.67 -2.45 -23.14
CA SER A 683 16.79 -1.58 -23.93
C SER A 683 16.25 -0.42 -23.09
N SER A 684 16.54 0.80 -23.50
CA SER A 684 16.05 2.04 -22.91
C SER A 684 15.13 2.78 -23.88
N PRO A 685 13.88 3.04 -23.50
CA PRO A 685 12.98 3.81 -24.34
C PRO A 685 13.32 5.30 -24.32
N ILE A 686 13.05 5.94 -25.44
CA ILE A 686 13.23 7.37 -25.67
C ILE A 686 11.88 7.93 -26.09
N VAL A 687 11.35 8.88 -25.33
CA VAL A 687 10.05 9.50 -25.59
C VAL A 687 10.21 11.01 -25.77
N VAL A 688 9.57 11.55 -26.80
CA VAL A 688 9.45 13.00 -27.03
C VAL A 688 7.98 13.37 -26.90
N ILE A 689 7.68 14.35 -26.05
CA ILE A 689 6.31 14.80 -25.75
C ILE A 689 6.23 16.32 -25.97
N ASN A 690 5.20 16.77 -26.68
CA ASN A 690 4.83 18.18 -26.78
C ASN A 690 3.56 18.44 -25.94
N PHE A 691 3.64 19.39 -24.99
CA PHE A 691 2.57 19.75 -24.05
C PHE A 691 1.89 21.07 -24.38
#